data_AF-A0A316RJ12-F1
#
_entry.id   AF-A0A316RJ12-F1
#
_cell.length_a   1.000
_cell.length_b   1.000
_cell.length_c   1.000
_cell.angle_alpha   90.00
_cell.angle_beta   90.00
_cell.angle_gamma   90.00
#
_symmetry.space_group_name_H-M   'P 1'
#
loop_
_entity.id
_entity.type
_entity.pdbx_description
1 polymer ?
#
loop_
_entity_poly.entity_id
_entity_poly.type
_entity_poly.pdbx_seq_one_letter_code
_entity_poly.pdbx_strand_id
1 'polypeptide(L)'
;MEWTGLNDLRTKFLKFYESKGHIILPSAPLVPRDDNSLLLINSGMAPLKKYFTGMETPPRKRATSCQKCIRTPDIENVGKTARHGTYFEMLGNFSFGDYFKREATAWAWEFLTQVLEIPKELLWITIYEDDDEARDIWVNEVGIPPERIIRMGKEDNFWEIGSGPCGPCSEIHFDRGEKYGCGKPTCGVGCDCDRYIEIWNLVFTQFNSDGNGHYEPLAHPNIDTGMGLERLACVMQGVDNLFEVDTVQRIMGHISRIAGVSYKTDENKDISLRVITDHIRSTTMMINDGVVPSNEGRGYVLRRLLRRAARHGRLLGIRRPFLYEVVDTVIEENKVAYPDLVEHRDYIVKVVRMEEERFSRTIDSGMELLNSIIDKIDREHLAEADRRLSGDLAFKLYDTFGFPIDLTREILEERHISLDEDSFTQLMNEQRQRARRAREEGIGDVSWKDDVLASLDHKTVFCGYTDGECQTRIAAIVADGALADALGEGDTGALVLDTTPFYAESGGQVGDIGTITSGGSVFEVYDCKKSPTGQFLHIGRMQKGSLLTGSEATATVLRPRHKAIMRNHTAAHLLQYALREVLGNHVHQAGQLVDANYCRFDFTHFAAVTPEELLQVEMLVNDLILSCLPVTVSEMSQDEAKAKGAMALFSEKYGDVVRVVDIGGRSIELCGGTHVDNTAKLGLFKILKESSVAAGVRRIEAVTGRGVLRHINELEETQNACAELLKASGLSDLPAKITALQSDLKDRERQIDAMSQKLASNQIQGLFANAKEIGGVRLVTGSFNDARPDALRALGDKAKEREEAVVAVLTSVGEKKATILAAASKSALAKGVHCGKLIKALTALVGGSGGGKPDSAMGGTAEIFRVDEALAKAPELLAEQLKKD
;
A
#
# COMPACT_ATOMS: atom_id res chain seq x y z
N MET A 1 12.52 -40.01 24.74
CA MET A 1 12.41 -38.85 23.85
C MET A 1 13.77 -38.20 23.70
N GLU A 2 14.34 -38.32 22.50
CA GLU A 2 15.62 -37.71 22.12
C GLU A 2 15.41 -36.26 21.67
N TRP A 3 16.27 -35.34 22.10
CA TRP A 3 16.23 -33.96 21.62
C TRP A 3 16.41 -33.95 20.09
N THR A 4 15.50 -33.29 19.37
CA THR A 4 15.54 -33.21 17.90
C THR A 4 15.31 -31.76 17.45
N GLY A 5 16.18 -31.26 16.56
CA GLY A 5 16.06 -29.92 16.00
C GLY A 5 14.84 -29.76 15.10
N LEU A 6 14.32 -28.54 14.96
CA LEU A 6 13.10 -28.28 14.19
C LEU A 6 13.21 -28.72 12.72
N ASN A 7 14.37 -28.48 12.10
CA ASN A 7 14.61 -28.88 10.70
C ASN A 7 14.66 -30.40 10.51
N ASP A 8 15.15 -31.14 11.51
CA ASP A 8 15.20 -32.60 11.49
C ASP A 8 13.81 -33.21 11.70
N LEU A 9 12.98 -32.62 12.57
CA LEU A 9 11.58 -33.03 12.75
C LEU A 9 10.80 -32.92 11.44
N ARG A 10 10.95 -31.81 10.71
CA ARG A 10 10.37 -31.63 9.38
C ARG A 10 10.78 -32.76 8.44
N THR A 11 12.08 -33.05 8.38
CA THR A 11 12.63 -34.09 7.50
C THR A 11 12.15 -35.49 7.88
N LYS A 12 12.13 -35.82 9.18
CA LYS A 12 11.64 -37.11 9.70
C LYS A 12 10.18 -37.34 9.31
N PHE A 13 9.33 -36.32 9.45
CA PHE A 13 7.90 -36.42 9.08
C PHE A 13 7.71 -36.68 7.58
N LEU A 14 8.33 -35.86 6.73
CA LEU A 14 8.15 -35.97 5.28
C LEU A 14 8.65 -37.32 4.76
N LYS A 15 9.82 -37.79 5.23
CA LYS A 15 10.37 -39.10 4.86
C LYS A 15 9.53 -40.26 5.39
N PHE A 16 8.95 -40.13 6.57
CA PHE A 16 8.05 -41.15 7.11
C PHE A 16 6.84 -41.35 6.19
N TYR A 17 6.16 -40.29 5.79
CA TYR A 17 5.01 -40.40 4.88
C TYR A 17 5.40 -40.75 3.45
N GLU A 18 6.57 -40.32 2.97
CA GLU A 18 7.13 -40.82 1.70
C GLU A 18 7.27 -42.35 1.72
N SER A 19 7.74 -42.93 2.83
CA SER A 19 7.82 -44.39 3.00
C SER A 19 6.45 -45.11 3.00
N LYS A 20 5.36 -44.38 3.29
CA LYS A 20 3.96 -44.87 3.19
C LYS A 20 3.34 -44.63 1.80
N GLY A 21 4.14 -44.15 0.85
CA GLY A 21 3.76 -43.96 -0.55
C GLY A 21 3.13 -42.61 -0.85
N HIS A 22 3.34 -41.60 0.00
CA HIS A 22 2.94 -40.21 -0.25
C HIS A 22 3.96 -39.52 -1.13
N ILE A 23 3.50 -38.64 -2.02
CA ILE A 23 4.41 -37.69 -2.70
C ILE A 23 4.69 -36.50 -1.77
N ILE A 24 5.95 -36.09 -1.67
CA ILE A 24 6.31 -34.85 -0.95
C ILE A 24 5.99 -33.68 -1.87
N LEU A 25 5.07 -32.81 -1.45
CA LEU A 25 4.75 -31.56 -2.13
C LEU A 25 5.56 -30.41 -1.52
N PRO A 26 6.10 -29.49 -2.33
CA PRO A 26 6.71 -28.27 -1.82
C PRO A 26 5.66 -27.40 -1.13
N SER A 27 6.08 -26.55 -0.20
CA SER A 27 5.19 -25.53 0.38
C SER A 27 4.68 -24.61 -0.72
N ALA A 28 3.37 -24.40 -0.79
CA ALA A 28 2.80 -23.37 -1.63
C ALA A 28 3.19 -21.97 -1.09
N PRO A 29 3.22 -20.94 -1.95
CA PRO A 29 3.40 -19.55 -1.53
C PRO A 29 2.30 -19.11 -0.54
N LEU A 30 2.61 -18.24 0.40
CA LEU A 30 1.65 -17.66 1.34
C LEU A 30 0.52 -16.88 0.66
N VAL A 31 0.74 -16.43 -0.59
CA VAL A 31 -0.28 -15.83 -1.45
C VAL A 31 -1.07 -16.95 -2.15
N PRO A 32 -2.36 -17.15 -1.83
CA PRO A 32 -3.18 -18.16 -2.49
C PRO A 32 -3.26 -17.93 -3.99
N ARG A 33 -3.16 -19.00 -4.78
CA ARG A 33 -3.38 -19.01 -6.23
C ARG A 33 -4.81 -19.43 -6.52
N ASP A 34 -5.54 -18.64 -7.30
CA ASP A 34 -6.92 -18.92 -7.71
C ASP A 34 -7.92 -19.18 -6.56
N ASP A 35 -7.66 -18.64 -5.36
CA ASP A 35 -8.56 -18.69 -4.22
C ASP A 35 -8.79 -17.28 -3.66
N ASN A 36 -9.95 -16.69 -3.98
CA ASN A 36 -10.35 -15.37 -3.50
C ASN A 36 -10.94 -15.39 -2.08
N SER A 37 -11.16 -16.58 -1.49
CA SER A 37 -11.72 -16.71 -0.13
C SER A 37 -10.69 -16.44 0.97
N LEU A 38 -9.40 -16.55 0.67
CA LEU A 38 -8.32 -16.41 1.64
C LEU A 38 -7.40 -15.23 1.32
N LEU A 39 -7.11 -14.43 2.36
CA LEU A 39 -6.10 -13.39 2.26
C LEU A 39 -4.69 -13.98 2.27
N LEU A 40 -4.38 -14.89 3.18
CA LEU A 40 -3.10 -15.59 3.26
C LEU A 40 -3.38 -17.06 3.56
N ILE A 41 -2.49 -17.95 3.12
CA ILE A 41 -2.57 -19.37 3.46
C ILE A 41 -2.40 -19.55 4.97
N ASN A 42 -3.39 -20.16 5.61
CA ASN A 42 -3.50 -20.31 7.06
C ASN A 42 -3.56 -21.78 7.55
N SER A 43 -3.58 -22.74 6.62
CA SER A 43 -3.58 -24.18 6.87
C SER A 43 -2.89 -24.97 5.75
N GLY A 44 -2.49 -26.21 6.05
CA GLY A 44 -1.86 -27.13 5.10
C GLY A 44 -2.78 -27.58 3.96
N MET A 45 -4.09 -27.71 4.20
CA MET A 45 -5.06 -28.10 3.18
C MET A 45 -5.49 -26.98 2.24
N ALA A 46 -5.29 -25.71 2.59
CA ALA A 46 -5.77 -24.58 1.79
C ALA A 46 -5.33 -24.61 0.31
N PRO A 47 -4.06 -24.93 -0.03
CA PRO A 47 -3.64 -25.12 -1.42
C PRO A 47 -4.28 -26.32 -2.12
N LEU A 48 -4.86 -27.26 -1.37
CA LEU A 48 -5.30 -28.58 -1.84
C LEU A 48 -6.82 -28.71 -1.90
N LYS A 49 -7.58 -27.66 -1.55
CA LYS A 49 -9.06 -27.66 -1.52
C LYS A 49 -9.69 -28.24 -2.79
N LYS A 50 -9.16 -27.88 -3.97
CA LYS A 50 -9.68 -28.34 -5.27
C LYS A 50 -9.50 -29.83 -5.51
N TYR A 51 -8.50 -30.46 -4.89
CA TYR A 51 -8.32 -31.91 -4.94
C TYR A 51 -9.33 -32.62 -4.03
N PHE A 52 -9.59 -32.07 -2.85
CA PHE A 52 -10.59 -32.62 -1.92
C PHE A 52 -12.02 -32.56 -2.48
N THR A 53 -12.36 -31.50 -3.23
CA THR A 53 -13.67 -31.36 -3.88
C THR A 53 -13.79 -32.09 -5.21
N GLY A 54 -12.69 -32.66 -5.73
CA GLY A 54 -12.65 -33.31 -7.05
C GLY A 54 -12.73 -32.35 -8.23
N MET A 55 -12.59 -31.04 -8.02
CA MET A 55 -12.53 -30.03 -9.08
C MET A 55 -11.25 -30.17 -9.93
N GLU A 56 -10.16 -30.63 -9.32
CA GLU A 56 -8.90 -30.93 -9.99
C GLU A 56 -8.42 -32.33 -9.62
N THR A 57 -7.70 -32.98 -10.54
CA THR A 57 -7.10 -34.31 -10.27
C THR A 57 -5.76 -34.13 -9.56
N PRO A 58 -5.55 -34.72 -8.37
CA PRO A 58 -4.28 -34.61 -7.66
C PRO A 58 -3.17 -35.38 -8.40
N PRO A 59 -1.90 -34.95 -8.31
CA PRO A 59 -0.77 -35.62 -8.95
C PRO A 59 -0.56 -37.06 -8.42
N ARG A 60 -1.00 -37.31 -7.19
CA ARG A 60 -1.04 -38.63 -6.55
C ARG A 60 -2.15 -38.63 -5.50
N LYS A 61 -2.79 -39.78 -5.29
CA LYS A 61 -3.85 -39.91 -4.26
C LYS A 61 -3.39 -39.76 -2.81
N ARG A 62 -2.06 -39.81 -2.57
CA ARG A 62 -1.43 -39.61 -1.26
C ARG A 62 -0.38 -38.52 -1.38
N ALA A 63 -0.42 -37.52 -0.51
CA ALA A 63 0.53 -36.42 -0.50
C ALA A 63 0.92 -36.01 0.91
N THR A 64 2.11 -35.47 1.10
CA THR A 64 2.56 -34.88 2.37
C THR A 64 3.28 -33.57 2.10
N SER A 65 3.17 -32.60 3.01
CA SER A 65 3.86 -31.32 2.89
C SER A 65 4.18 -30.72 4.25
N CYS A 66 5.03 -29.70 4.22
CA CYS A 66 5.26 -28.78 5.33
C CYS A 66 4.95 -27.37 4.83
N GLN A 67 3.73 -26.90 5.11
CA GLN A 67 3.18 -25.69 4.54
C GLN A 67 3.47 -24.48 5.44
N LYS A 68 4.01 -23.41 4.85
CA LYS A 68 4.08 -22.08 5.47
C LYS A 68 2.66 -21.56 5.74
N CYS A 69 2.37 -21.17 6.97
CA CYS A 69 1.06 -20.64 7.34
C CYS A 69 1.19 -19.29 8.07
N ILE A 70 0.25 -18.38 7.80
CA ILE A 70 0.09 -17.15 8.57
C ILE A 70 -1.31 -17.05 9.17
N ARG A 71 -1.38 -16.72 10.45
CA ARG A 71 -2.61 -16.39 11.18
C ARG A 71 -2.44 -15.07 11.93
N THR A 72 -3.45 -14.23 11.83
CA THR A 72 -3.48 -12.90 12.46
C THR A 72 -4.67 -12.60 13.39
N PRO A 73 -5.74 -13.43 13.53
CA PRO A 73 -6.80 -13.15 14.50
C PRO A 73 -6.28 -12.94 15.93
N ASP A 74 -5.34 -13.79 16.37
CA ASP A 74 -4.77 -13.77 17.73
C ASP A 74 -3.42 -13.06 17.82
N ILE A 75 -3.17 -12.09 16.93
CA ILE A 75 -1.90 -11.33 16.90
C ILE A 75 -1.58 -10.69 18.26
N GLU A 76 -2.60 -10.33 19.04
CA GLU A 76 -2.43 -9.72 20.36
C GLU A 76 -1.92 -10.68 21.45
N ASN A 77 -2.03 -12.00 21.22
CA ASN A 77 -1.54 -13.06 22.10
C ASN A 77 -0.06 -13.43 21.85
N VAL A 78 0.50 -12.96 20.73
CA VAL A 78 1.89 -13.21 20.34
C VAL A 78 2.83 -12.56 21.34
N GLY A 79 3.77 -13.34 21.86
CA GLY A 79 4.73 -12.93 22.88
C GLY A 79 4.21 -12.95 24.32
N LYS A 80 2.89 -12.91 24.53
CA LYS A 80 2.25 -13.03 25.86
C LYS A 80 2.01 -14.49 26.25
N THR A 81 1.59 -15.31 25.29
CA THR A 81 1.30 -16.73 25.50
C THR A 81 2.43 -17.63 24.99
N ALA A 82 2.49 -18.86 25.48
CA ALA A 82 3.54 -19.82 25.11
C ALA A 82 3.39 -20.40 23.68
N ARG A 83 2.20 -20.28 23.08
CA ARG A 83 1.76 -21.09 21.92
C ARG A 83 1.31 -20.31 20.68
N HIS A 84 1.16 -18.99 20.75
CA HIS A 84 0.71 -18.17 19.63
C HIS A 84 1.89 -17.51 18.90
N GLY A 85 1.99 -17.78 17.60
CA GLY A 85 2.83 -17.08 16.64
C GLY A 85 2.00 -16.70 15.41
N THR A 86 2.40 -15.66 14.69
CA THR A 86 1.73 -15.29 13.43
C THR A 86 2.18 -16.18 12.28
N TYR A 87 3.46 -16.56 12.24
CA TYR A 87 4.00 -17.52 11.28
C TYR A 87 4.34 -18.83 11.96
N PHE A 88 3.91 -19.91 11.34
CA PHE A 88 4.25 -21.27 11.75
C PHE A 88 4.22 -22.19 10.54
N GLU A 89 4.79 -23.37 10.71
CA GLU A 89 4.80 -24.41 9.68
C GLU A 89 3.86 -25.54 10.06
N MET A 90 2.98 -25.91 9.13
CA MET A 90 2.03 -26.99 9.32
C MET A 90 2.48 -28.22 8.53
N LEU A 91 2.87 -29.26 9.26
CA LEU A 91 3.07 -30.59 8.71
C LEU A 91 1.71 -31.24 8.43
N GLY A 92 1.56 -31.83 7.24
CA GLY A 92 0.31 -32.49 6.87
C GLY A 92 0.53 -33.72 6.00
N ASN A 93 -0.34 -34.70 6.18
CA ASN A 93 -0.49 -35.84 5.29
C ASN A 93 -1.94 -35.88 4.78
N PHE A 94 -2.07 -36.07 3.48
CA PHE A 94 -3.33 -35.93 2.77
C PHE A 94 -3.68 -37.23 2.05
N SER A 95 -4.97 -37.56 2.05
CA SER A 95 -5.56 -38.67 1.28
C SER A 95 -6.67 -38.12 0.41
N PHE A 96 -6.61 -38.41 -0.88
CA PHE A 96 -7.64 -38.04 -1.86
C PHE A 96 -8.37 -39.31 -2.30
N GLY A 97 -9.32 -39.76 -1.46
CA GLY A 97 -10.14 -40.96 -1.70
C GLY A 97 -9.36 -42.27 -1.73
N ASP A 98 -8.33 -42.43 -0.90
CA ASP A 98 -7.48 -43.64 -0.85
C ASP A 98 -7.49 -44.35 0.52
N TYR A 99 -6.96 -43.72 1.57
CA TYR A 99 -7.05 -44.19 2.96
C TYR A 99 -7.86 -43.21 3.83
N PHE A 100 -8.34 -43.67 4.99
CA PHE A 100 -9.17 -42.86 5.89
C PHE A 100 -8.75 -43.03 7.37
N LYS A 101 -9.71 -43.06 8.31
CA LYS A 101 -9.47 -43.05 9.77
C LYS A 101 -8.50 -44.11 10.25
N ARG A 102 -8.62 -45.34 9.73
CA ARG A 102 -7.84 -46.50 10.18
C ARG A 102 -6.34 -46.30 9.99
N GLU A 103 -5.92 -46.02 8.76
CA GLU A 103 -4.50 -45.77 8.46
C GLU A 103 -4.03 -44.44 9.04
N ALA A 104 -4.87 -43.39 9.02
CA ALA A 104 -4.50 -42.07 9.53
C ALA A 104 -4.12 -42.12 11.03
N THR A 105 -4.95 -42.75 11.86
CA THR A 105 -4.71 -42.90 13.30
C THR A 105 -3.52 -43.82 13.58
N ALA A 106 -3.42 -44.96 12.89
CA ALA A 106 -2.32 -45.91 13.06
C ALA A 106 -0.96 -45.30 12.69
N TRP A 107 -0.85 -44.61 11.55
CA TRP A 107 0.40 -43.98 11.13
C TRP A 107 0.76 -42.76 11.97
N ALA A 108 -0.21 -41.98 12.43
CA ALA A 108 0.05 -40.88 13.36
C ALA A 108 0.65 -41.40 14.68
N TRP A 109 0.08 -42.48 15.21
CA TRP A 109 0.59 -43.13 16.42
C TRP A 109 1.98 -43.76 16.21
N GLU A 110 2.19 -44.43 15.08
CA GLU A 110 3.49 -45.00 14.68
C GLU A 110 4.56 -43.91 14.62
N PHE A 111 4.27 -42.77 13.97
CA PHE A 111 5.22 -41.66 13.87
C PHE A 111 5.62 -41.12 15.25
N LEU A 112 4.65 -40.80 16.11
CA LEU A 112 4.95 -40.23 17.42
C LEU A 112 5.67 -41.23 18.34
N THR A 113 5.28 -42.48 18.35
CA THR A 113 5.74 -43.45 19.37
C THR A 113 6.91 -44.33 18.93
N GLN A 114 7.09 -44.55 17.62
CA GLN A 114 8.16 -45.39 17.08
C GLN A 114 9.24 -44.57 16.39
N VAL A 115 8.89 -43.50 15.67
CA VAL A 115 9.88 -42.67 14.95
C VAL A 115 10.44 -41.57 15.86
N LEU A 116 9.58 -40.91 16.62
CA LEU A 116 9.99 -39.86 17.58
C LEU A 116 10.20 -40.40 19.00
N GLU A 117 9.81 -41.64 19.26
CA GLU A 117 9.97 -42.30 20.56
C GLU A 117 9.40 -41.48 21.74
N ILE A 118 8.25 -40.83 21.49
CA ILE A 118 7.47 -40.16 22.53
C ILE A 118 6.82 -41.24 23.39
N PRO A 119 6.99 -41.18 24.73
CA PRO A 119 6.37 -42.15 25.63
C PRO A 119 4.84 -42.12 25.51
N LYS A 120 4.23 -43.30 25.32
CA LYS A 120 2.79 -43.46 25.06
C LYS A 120 1.93 -42.91 26.19
N GLU A 121 2.43 -43.00 27.42
CA GLU A 121 1.78 -42.52 28.64
C GLU A 121 1.71 -41.00 28.77
N LEU A 122 2.39 -40.26 27.88
CA LEU A 122 2.28 -38.80 27.81
C LEU A 122 1.29 -38.36 26.74
N LEU A 123 0.78 -39.28 25.92
CA LEU A 123 -0.17 -38.97 24.85
C LEU A 123 -1.61 -39.22 25.29
N TRP A 124 -2.48 -38.32 24.89
CA TRP A 124 -3.93 -38.32 25.11
C TRP A 124 -4.64 -38.04 23.80
N ILE A 125 -5.83 -38.60 23.64
CA ILE A 125 -6.61 -38.48 22.40
C ILE A 125 -7.90 -37.75 22.70
N THR A 126 -8.29 -36.83 21.83
CA THR A 126 -9.65 -36.29 21.78
C THR A 126 -10.34 -36.73 20.49
N ILE A 127 -11.66 -36.92 20.55
CA ILE A 127 -12.50 -37.29 19.41
C ILE A 127 -13.81 -36.50 19.45
N TYR A 128 -14.39 -36.28 18.27
CA TYR A 128 -15.72 -35.70 18.16
C TYR A 128 -16.75 -36.55 18.90
N GLU A 129 -17.66 -35.90 19.63
CA GLU A 129 -18.60 -36.56 20.53
C GLU A 129 -19.45 -37.65 19.86
N ASP A 130 -19.74 -37.51 18.56
CA ASP A 130 -20.53 -38.46 17.78
C ASP A 130 -19.68 -39.43 16.91
N ASP A 131 -18.35 -39.43 17.00
CA ASP A 131 -17.47 -40.28 16.16
C ASP A 131 -17.06 -41.60 16.86
N ASP A 132 -18.01 -42.52 16.97
CA ASP A 132 -17.77 -43.85 17.56
C ASP A 132 -16.77 -44.70 16.76
N GLU A 133 -16.68 -44.50 15.44
CA GLU A 133 -15.73 -45.20 14.58
C GLU A 133 -14.29 -44.84 14.94
N ALA A 134 -13.99 -43.55 15.12
CA ALA A 134 -12.68 -43.10 15.55
C ALA A 134 -12.31 -43.67 16.93
N ARG A 135 -13.25 -43.69 17.88
CA ARG A 135 -13.05 -44.32 19.20
C ARG A 135 -12.63 -45.79 19.05
N ASP A 136 -13.38 -46.55 18.28
CA ASP A 136 -13.19 -47.99 18.17
C ASP A 136 -11.86 -48.33 17.50
N ILE A 137 -11.41 -47.54 16.53
CA ILE A 137 -10.09 -47.67 15.92
C ILE A 137 -8.98 -47.39 16.97
N TRP A 138 -9.09 -46.29 17.72
CA TRP A 138 -8.10 -45.95 18.75
C TRP A 138 -8.00 -47.02 19.85
N VAL A 139 -9.12 -47.55 20.32
CA VAL A 139 -9.14 -48.57 21.39
C VAL A 139 -8.73 -49.95 20.88
N ASN A 140 -9.38 -50.44 19.83
CA ASN A 140 -9.29 -51.85 19.45
C ASN A 140 -8.13 -52.15 18.50
N GLU A 141 -7.72 -51.17 17.68
CA GLU A 141 -6.68 -51.37 16.67
C GLU A 141 -5.34 -50.73 17.06
N VAL A 142 -5.37 -49.47 17.51
CA VAL A 142 -4.15 -48.76 17.95
C VAL A 142 -3.74 -49.16 19.37
N GLY A 143 -4.71 -49.53 20.21
CA GLY A 143 -4.49 -50.04 21.56
C GLY A 143 -4.38 -48.94 22.64
N ILE A 144 -5.11 -47.84 22.47
CA ILE A 144 -5.17 -46.76 23.47
C ILE A 144 -6.15 -47.13 24.58
N PRO A 145 -5.78 -46.99 25.87
CA PRO A 145 -6.71 -47.18 26.97
C PRO A 145 -7.91 -46.23 26.86
N PRO A 146 -9.17 -46.72 27.01
CA PRO A 146 -10.37 -45.89 26.86
C PRO A 146 -10.39 -44.64 27.74
N GLU A 147 -9.79 -44.69 28.94
CA GLU A 147 -9.69 -43.55 29.86
C GLU A 147 -8.79 -42.41 29.36
N ARG A 148 -7.99 -42.63 28.31
CA ARG A 148 -7.15 -41.62 27.65
C ARG A 148 -7.77 -41.02 26.39
N ILE A 149 -9.00 -41.41 26.08
CA ILE A 149 -9.77 -40.90 24.95
C ILE A 149 -10.90 -40.03 25.51
N ILE A 150 -10.87 -38.74 25.20
CA ILE A 150 -11.85 -37.76 25.68
C ILE A 150 -12.76 -37.36 24.53
N ARG A 151 -14.07 -37.36 24.75
CA ARG A 151 -15.03 -36.83 23.78
C ARG A 151 -15.17 -35.33 23.96
N MET A 152 -15.13 -34.58 22.87
CA MET A 152 -15.36 -33.13 22.87
C MET A 152 -16.38 -32.74 21.80
N GLY A 153 -16.97 -31.56 21.99
CA GLY A 153 -18.00 -31.05 21.11
C GLY A 153 -17.46 -30.51 19.79
N LYS A 154 -18.34 -29.87 19.03
CA LYS A 154 -18.04 -29.30 17.72
C LYS A 154 -16.93 -28.25 17.74
N GLU A 155 -16.83 -27.44 18.79
CA GLU A 155 -15.83 -26.37 18.89
C GLU A 155 -14.39 -26.90 18.93
N ASP A 156 -14.18 -28.09 19.50
CA ASP A 156 -12.85 -28.68 19.68
C ASP A 156 -12.55 -29.76 18.62
N ASN A 157 -13.51 -30.63 18.30
CA ASN A 157 -13.28 -31.80 17.46
C ASN A 157 -14.08 -31.84 16.16
N PHE A 158 -14.48 -30.69 15.62
CA PHE A 158 -15.03 -30.61 14.27
C PHE A 158 -14.35 -29.47 13.50
N TRP A 159 -13.71 -29.82 12.39
CA TRP A 159 -12.96 -28.85 11.61
C TRP A 159 -13.78 -28.34 10.44
N GLU A 160 -14.02 -27.03 10.42
CA GLU A 160 -14.63 -26.30 9.30
C GLU A 160 -14.04 -24.89 9.19
N ILE A 161 -13.81 -24.41 7.96
CA ILE A 161 -13.38 -23.02 7.73
C ILE A 161 -14.14 -22.41 6.55
N GLY A 162 -15.17 -21.61 6.87
CA GLY A 162 -16.06 -21.05 5.85
C GLY A 162 -16.73 -22.15 5.03
N SER A 163 -16.90 -21.91 3.73
CA SER A 163 -17.39 -22.93 2.79
C SER A 163 -16.26 -23.81 2.27
N GLY A 164 -16.53 -25.11 2.14
CA GLY A 164 -15.58 -26.09 1.61
C GLY A 164 -15.51 -27.41 2.40
N PRO A 165 -14.52 -28.27 2.05
CA PRO A 165 -14.34 -29.57 2.69
C PRO A 165 -14.13 -29.45 4.21
N CYS A 166 -14.86 -30.25 4.98
CA CYS A 166 -14.88 -30.25 6.44
C CYS A 166 -15.21 -31.64 7.02
N GLY A 167 -15.12 -31.80 8.33
CA GLY A 167 -15.50 -33.05 9.00
C GLY A 167 -15.12 -33.12 10.48
N PRO A 168 -15.56 -34.20 11.17
CA PRO A 168 -15.11 -34.48 12.52
C PRO A 168 -13.60 -34.73 12.53
N CYS A 169 -12.96 -34.50 13.66
CA CYS A 169 -11.54 -34.76 13.81
C CYS A 169 -11.20 -35.47 15.12
N SER A 170 -9.99 -36.00 15.16
CA SER A 170 -9.38 -36.54 16.37
C SER A 170 -8.03 -35.87 16.59
N GLU A 171 -7.78 -35.39 17.80
CA GLU A 171 -6.54 -34.67 18.11
C GLU A 171 -5.68 -35.44 19.10
N ILE A 172 -4.37 -35.36 18.92
CA ILE A 172 -3.37 -35.94 19.79
C ILE A 172 -2.78 -34.83 20.66
N HIS A 173 -2.88 -35.03 21.97
CA HIS A 173 -2.42 -34.11 23.00
C HIS A 173 -1.23 -34.71 23.74
N PHE A 174 -0.26 -33.86 24.09
CA PHE A 174 0.89 -34.21 24.91
C PHE A 174 0.76 -33.62 26.33
N ASP A 175 0.85 -34.46 27.36
CA ASP A 175 0.91 -34.06 28.78
C ASP A 175 2.34 -33.66 29.14
N ARG A 176 2.55 -32.36 29.32
CA ARG A 176 3.84 -31.78 29.75
C ARG A 176 4.12 -31.96 31.24
N GLY A 177 3.16 -32.50 32.00
CA GLY A 177 3.24 -32.79 33.42
C GLY A 177 2.62 -31.70 34.31
N GLU A 178 2.39 -32.07 35.56
CA GLU A 178 1.67 -31.24 36.55
C GLU A 178 2.27 -29.85 36.78
N LYS A 179 3.59 -29.68 36.57
CA LYS A 179 4.28 -28.39 36.72
C LYS A 179 3.75 -27.29 35.78
N TYR A 180 3.08 -27.67 34.68
CA TYR A 180 2.42 -26.74 33.76
C TYR A 180 0.89 -26.67 33.95
N GLY A 181 0.36 -27.36 34.96
CA GLY A 181 -1.07 -27.35 35.27
C GLY A 181 -1.50 -26.12 36.07
N CYS A 182 -2.78 -25.77 35.98
CA CYS A 182 -3.34 -24.63 36.73
C CYS A 182 -3.67 -24.94 38.20
N GLY A 183 -3.37 -26.14 38.69
CA GLY A 183 -3.64 -26.58 40.07
C GLY A 183 -5.12 -26.83 40.40
N LYS A 184 -6.05 -26.59 39.46
CA LYS A 184 -7.47 -26.92 39.66
C LYS A 184 -7.68 -28.44 39.67
N PRO A 185 -8.61 -28.98 40.49
CA PRO A 185 -8.95 -30.41 40.48
C PRO A 185 -9.41 -30.93 39.11
N THR A 186 -9.94 -30.04 38.26
CA THR A 186 -10.40 -30.32 36.90
C THR A 186 -9.32 -30.13 35.82
N CYS A 187 -8.04 -29.97 36.21
CA CYS A 187 -6.93 -29.79 35.27
C CYS A 187 -6.68 -31.07 34.44
N GLY A 188 -7.36 -31.18 33.31
CA GLY A 188 -7.28 -32.28 32.34
C GLY A 188 -7.15 -31.79 30.89
N VAL A 189 -7.25 -32.72 29.94
CA VAL A 189 -7.34 -32.42 28.50
C VAL A 189 -8.57 -31.53 28.26
N GLY A 190 -8.43 -30.46 27.47
CA GLY A 190 -9.46 -29.41 27.29
C GLY A 190 -9.40 -28.27 28.31
N CYS A 191 -8.39 -28.23 29.19
CA CYS A 191 -8.15 -27.10 30.07
C CYS A 191 -7.31 -26.01 29.36
N ASP A 192 -7.63 -24.72 29.59
CA ASP A 192 -6.91 -23.58 28.99
C ASP A 192 -5.42 -23.44 29.39
N CYS A 193 -4.97 -24.20 30.39
CA CYS A 193 -3.58 -24.20 30.87
C CYS A 193 -2.62 -24.92 29.91
N ASP A 194 -1.32 -24.71 30.07
CA ASP A 194 -0.30 -25.26 29.16
C ASP A 194 0.16 -26.68 29.54
N ARG A 195 -0.62 -27.46 30.31
CA ARG A 195 -0.29 -28.85 30.65
C ARG A 195 -0.51 -29.79 29.48
N TYR A 196 -1.71 -29.79 28.90
CA TYR A 196 -2.05 -30.63 27.77
C TYR A 196 -2.02 -29.78 26.51
N ILE A 197 -1.11 -30.10 25.59
CA ILE A 197 -0.95 -29.33 24.36
C ILE A 197 -1.33 -30.18 23.15
N GLU A 198 -2.20 -29.65 22.30
CA GLU A 198 -2.51 -30.23 21.00
C GLU A 198 -1.28 -30.13 20.10
N ILE A 199 -0.79 -31.29 19.67
CA ILE A 199 0.36 -31.41 18.78
C ILE A 199 -0.01 -31.86 17.38
N TRP A 200 -1.16 -32.53 17.20
CA TRP A 200 -1.58 -33.02 15.90
C TRP A 200 -3.10 -33.19 15.82
N ASN A 201 -3.71 -32.57 14.82
CA ASN A 201 -5.11 -32.76 14.48
C ASN A 201 -5.26 -33.65 13.22
N LEU A 202 -6.07 -34.70 13.34
CA LEU A 202 -6.44 -35.63 12.26
C LEU A 202 -7.89 -35.36 11.84
N VAL A 203 -8.07 -34.61 10.75
CA VAL A 203 -9.38 -34.25 10.22
C VAL A 203 -9.88 -35.32 9.26
N PHE A 204 -11.06 -35.86 9.56
CA PHE A 204 -11.75 -36.87 8.76
C PHE A 204 -12.70 -36.18 7.80
N THR A 205 -12.12 -35.54 6.79
CA THR A 205 -12.85 -34.72 5.81
C THR A 205 -13.83 -35.58 5.01
N GLN A 206 -15.12 -35.43 5.28
CA GLN A 206 -16.17 -36.26 4.67
C GLN A 206 -17.41 -35.45 4.25
N PHE A 207 -17.43 -34.15 4.55
CA PHE A 207 -18.49 -33.22 4.19
C PHE A 207 -17.93 -32.02 3.42
N ASN A 208 -18.82 -31.33 2.72
CA ASN A 208 -18.59 -30.03 2.09
C ASN A 208 -19.60 -29.04 2.68
N SER A 209 -19.11 -28.04 3.41
CA SER A 209 -19.95 -27.01 4.03
C SER A 209 -20.30 -25.93 3.02
N ASP A 210 -21.56 -25.51 3.00
CA ASP A 210 -22.01 -24.34 2.24
C ASP A 210 -21.73 -23.00 2.97
N GLY A 211 -21.25 -23.08 4.22
CA GLY A 211 -21.00 -21.92 5.09
C GLY A 211 -22.24 -21.44 5.89
N ASN A 212 -23.40 -22.07 5.71
CA ASN A 212 -24.66 -21.75 6.41
C ASN A 212 -25.14 -22.91 7.30
N GLY A 213 -24.23 -23.80 7.69
CA GLY A 213 -24.53 -24.97 8.53
C GLY A 213 -25.13 -26.15 7.77
N HIS A 214 -25.07 -26.16 6.43
CA HIS A 214 -25.42 -27.32 5.61
C HIS A 214 -24.16 -28.11 5.23
N TYR A 215 -24.21 -29.44 5.37
CA TYR A 215 -23.07 -30.35 5.18
C TYR A 215 -23.41 -31.43 4.16
N GLU A 216 -23.02 -31.23 2.91
CA GLU A 216 -23.20 -32.24 1.86
C GLU A 216 -22.08 -33.29 1.94
N PRO A 217 -22.37 -34.61 1.90
CA PRO A 217 -21.33 -35.63 1.84
C PRO A 217 -20.44 -35.50 0.60
N LEU A 218 -19.13 -35.62 0.79
CA LEU A 218 -18.19 -35.70 -0.33
C LEU A 218 -18.34 -37.04 -1.06
N ALA A 219 -18.07 -37.03 -2.37
CA ALA A 219 -18.10 -38.25 -3.19
C ALA A 219 -17.19 -39.36 -2.66
N HIS A 220 -16.05 -38.97 -2.08
CA HIS A 220 -15.14 -39.85 -1.38
C HIS A 220 -14.65 -39.16 -0.09
N PRO A 221 -14.63 -39.84 1.07
CA PRO A 221 -13.96 -39.35 2.26
C PRO A 221 -12.46 -39.20 2.04
N ASN A 222 -11.88 -38.21 2.71
CA ASN A 222 -10.49 -37.78 2.55
C ASN A 222 -9.83 -37.59 3.92
N ILE A 223 -8.51 -37.49 3.92
CA ILE A 223 -7.75 -37.14 5.13
C ILE A 223 -7.06 -35.81 4.90
N ASP A 224 -7.24 -34.92 5.86
CA ASP A 224 -6.44 -33.74 6.09
C ASP A 224 -5.85 -33.83 7.50
N THR A 225 -4.54 -33.60 7.64
CA THR A 225 -3.93 -33.53 8.96
C THR A 225 -3.13 -32.24 9.09
N GLY A 226 -3.15 -31.70 10.30
CA GLY A 226 -2.39 -30.51 10.66
C GLY A 226 -1.62 -30.75 11.94
N MET A 227 -0.29 -30.74 11.85
CA MET A 227 0.61 -30.77 13.00
C MET A 227 1.49 -29.52 12.97
N GLY A 228 1.41 -28.70 14.02
CA GLY A 228 2.26 -27.53 14.18
C GLY A 228 3.70 -27.93 14.44
N LEU A 229 4.60 -27.67 13.50
CA LEU A 229 6.00 -28.05 13.59
C LEU A 229 6.68 -27.43 14.82
N GLU A 230 6.44 -26.15 15.09
CA GLU A 230 6.98 -25.46 16.26
C GLU A 230 6.47 -26.06 17.58
N ARG A 231 5.20 -26.48 17.65
CA ARG A 231 4.64 -27.11 18.85
C ARG A 231 5.24 -28.50 19.09
N LEU A 232 5.40 -29.29 18.03
CA LEU A 232 6.10 -30.57 18.11
C LEU A 232 7.55 -30.36 18.56
N ALA A 233 8.24 -29.34 18.05
CA ALA A 233 9.58 -29.00 18.47
C ALA A 233 9.64 -28.60 19.95
N CYS A 234 8.67 -27.85 20.48
CA CYS A 234 8.59 -27.55 21.91
C CYS A 234 8.60 -28.83 22.77
N VAL A 235 7.81 -29.83 22.37
CA VAL A 235 7.74 -31.13 23.05
C VAL A 235 9.07 -31.86 22.97
N MET A 236 9.59 -32.06 21.75
CA MET A 236 10.80 -32.86 21.51
C MET A 236 12.06 -32.22 22.11
N GLN A 237 12.10 -30.89 22.20
CA GLN A 237 13.22 -30.16 22.78
C GLN A 237 13.05 -29.91 24.29
N GLY A 238 11.86 -30.15 24.86
CA GLY A 238 11.56 -29.95 26.27
C GLY A 238 11.57 -28.48 26.70
N VAL A 239 11.21 -27.56 25.80
CA VAL A 239 11.23 -26.11 26.05
C VAL A 239 9.84 -25.57 26.41
N ASP A 240 9.81 -24.37 27.01
CA ASP A 240 8.59 -23.86 27.63
C ASP A 240 7.58 -23.27 26.63
N ASN A 241 8.05 -22.72 25.52
CA ASN A 241 7.27 -22.01 24.51
C ASN A 241 7.95 -22.04 23.12
N LEU A 242 7.21 -21.65 22.09
CA LEU A 242 7.67 -21.68 20.69
C LEU A 242 8.90 -20.81 20.39
N PHE A 243 9.18 -19.80 21.23
CA PHE A 243 10.32 -18.89 21.04
C PHE A 243 11.64 -19.47 21.55
N GLU A 244 11.57 -20.56 22.31
CA GLU A 244 12.73 -21.28 22.83
C GLU A 244 13.16 -22.45 21.95
N VAL A 245 12.39 -22.75 20.90
CA VAL A 245 12.77 -23.72 19.87
C VAL A 245 14.06 -23.28 19.19
N ASP A 246 14.98 -24.21 18.98
CA ASP A 246 16.34 -23.99 18.48
C ASP A 246 16.50 -22.95 17.35
N THR A 247 15.73 -23.08 16.26
CA THR A 247 15.81 -22.14 15.11
C THR A 247 15.28 -20.75 15.47
N VAL A 248 14.18 -20.68 16.24
CA VAL A 248 13.55 -19.43 16.69
C VAL A 248 14.42 -18.72 17.73
N GLN A 249 15.03 -19.48 18.63
CA GLN A 249 15.92 -19.00 19.68
C GLN A 249 17.18 -18.35 19.12
N ARG A 250 17.72 -18.85 18.00
CA ARG A 250 18.87 -18.22 17.32
C ARG A 250 18.53 -16.85 16.75
N ILE A 251 17.33 -16.70 16.16
CA ILE A 251 16.81 -15.42 15.67
C ILE A 251 16.64 -14.44 16.84
N MET A 252 15.97 -14.87 17.91
CA MET A 252 15.80 -14.09 19.14
C MET A 252 17.15 -13.71 19.78
N GLY A 253 18.13 -14.60 19.73
CA GLY A 253 19.49 -14.37 20.22
C GLY A 253 20.20 -13.27 19.43
N HIS A 254 19.98 -13.16 18.12
CA HIS A 254 20.48 -12.04 17.33
C HIS A 254 19.82 -10.73 17.74
N ILE A 255 18.49 -10.71 17.89
CA ILE A 255 17.75 -9.53 18.36
C ILE A 255 18.23 -9.10 19.74
N SER A 256 18.46 -10.05 20.66
CA SER A 256 18.98 -9.81 22.01
C SER A 256 20.35 -9.12 21.98
N ARG A 257 21.24 -9.53 21.06
CA ARG A 257 22.56 -8.89 20.85
C ARG A 257 22.44 -7.46 20.35
N ILE A 258 21.53 -7.20 19.40
CA ILE A 258 21.28 -5.84 18.87
C ILE A 258 20.72 -4.94 19.98
N ALA A 259 19.75 -5.45 20.75
CA ALA A 259 19.08 -4.71 21.82
C ALA A 259 19.93 -4.54 23.09
N GLY A 260 20.97 -5.36 23.30
CA GLY A 260 21.75 -5.37 24.53
C GLY A 260 20.96 -5.87 25.74
N VAL A 261 19.99 -6.76 25.53
CA VAL A 261 19.14 -7.36 26.58
C VAL A 261 19.29 -8.88 26.59
N SER A 262 18.93 -9.53 27.70
CA SER A 262 18.97 -10.99 27.84
C SER A 262 17.57 -11.54 28.08
N TYR A 263 17.21 -12.61 27.37
CA TYR A 263 15.92 -13.30 27.55
C TYR A 263 15.82 -13.99 28.92
N LYS A 264 14.62 -14.05 29.51
CA LYS A 264 14.34 -14.54 30.88
C LYS A 264 14.92 -13.68 32.00
N THR A 265 15.21 -12.41 31.74
CA THR A 265 15.66 -11.46 32.79
C THR A 265 14.60 -10.45 33.19
N ASP A 266 13.68 -10.11 32.28
CA ASP A 266 12.61 -9.13 32.49
C ASP A 266 11.44 -9.51 31.58
N GLU A 267 10.27 -9.75 32.17
CA GLU A 267 9.10 -10.26 31.48
C GLU A 267 8.59 -9.31 30.36
N ASN A 268 8.67 -7.99 30.57
CA ASN A 268 8.25 -7.02 29.55
C ASN A 268 9.21 -7.00 28.36
N LYS A 269 10.52 -7.16 28.63
CA LYS A 269 11.53 -7.30 27.58
C LYS A 269 11.38 -8.62 26.84
N ASP A 270 11.04 -9.70 27.54
CA ASP A 270 10.79 -11.01 26.95
C ASP A 270 9.62 -10.96 25.97
N ILE A 271 8.50 -10.32 26.34
CA ILE A 271 7.36 -10.09 25.43
C ILE A 271 7.85 -9.38 24.16
N SER A 272 8.63 -8.30 24.32
CA SER A 272 9.13 -7.54 23.17
C SER A 272 10.07 -8.35 22.28
N LEU A 273 10.99 -9.13 22.86
CA LEU A 273 11.87 -10.03 22.11
C LEU A 273 11.07 -11.07 21.31
N ARG A 274 10.05 -11.67 21.94
CA ARG A 274 9.18 -12.66 21.29
C ARG A 274 8.39 -12.05 20.13
N VAL A 275 7.76 -10.89 20.32
CA VAL A 275 7.00 -10.21 19.26
C VAL A 275 7.89 -9.84 18.08
N ILE A 276 9.08 -9.27 18.32
CA ILE A 276 10.04 -8.96 17.25
C ILE A 276 10.43 -10.23 16.49
N THR A 277 10.74 -11.30 17.22
CA THR A 277 11.18 -12.59 16.65
C THR A 277 10.11 -13.22 15.75
N ASP A 278 8.86 -13.26 16.20
CA ASP A 278 7.76 -13.79 15.39
C ASP A 278 7.54 -12.94 14.13
N HIS A 279 7.39 -11.64 14.30
CA HIS A 279 6.99 -10.77 13.19
C HIS A 279 8.08 -10.60 12.14
N ILE A 280 9.37 -10.66 12.50
CA ILE A 280 10.44 -10.65 11.50
C ILE A 280 10.48 -11.95 10.69
N ARG A 281 10.16 -13.10 11.30
CA ARG A 281 9.98 -14.37 10.57
C ARG A 281 8.83 -14.23 9.57
N SER A 282 7.67 -13.78 10.04
CA SER A 282 6.47 -13.63 9.20
C SER A 282 6.69 -12.68 8.04
N THR A 283 7.24 -11.49 8.30
CA THR A 283 7.48 -10.48 7.26
C THR A 283 8.50 -10.95 6.22
N THR A 284 9.56 -11.64 6.64
CA THR A 284 10.55 -12.24 5.73
C THR A 284 9.89 -13.25 4.78
N MET A 285 9.08 -14.17 5.32
CA MET A 285 8.38 -15.18 4.52
C MET A 285 7.33 -14.55 3.57
N MET A 286 6.60 -13.53 4.03
CA MET A 286 5.62 -12.82 3.22
C MET A 286 6.27 -12.10 2.04
N ILE A 287 7.40 -11.40 2.26
CA ILE A 287 8.10 -10.67 1.19
C ILE A 287 8.71 -11.65 0.18
N ASN A 288 9.27 -12.77 0.67
CA ASN A 288 9.75 -13.84 -0.20
C ASN A 288 8.66 -14.35 -1.15
N ASP A 289 7.44 -14.49 -0.65
CA ASP A 289 6.30 -15.01 -1.42
C ASP A 289 5.56 -13.90 -2.20
N GLY A 290 6.20 -12.74 -2.39
CA GLY A 290 5.74 -11.67 -3.29
C GLY A 290 4.81 -10.63 -2.65
N VAL A 291 4.65 -10.61 -1.33
CA VAL A 291 3.83 -9.59 -0.65
C VAL A 291 4.59 -8.27 -0.53
N VAL A 292 4.04 -7.21 -1.11
CA VAL A 292 4.60 -5.84 -1.07
C VAL A 292 3.87 -5.00 -0.02
N PRO A 293 4.56 -4.15 0.79
CA PRO A 293 3.90 -3.25 1.73
C PRO A 293 2.87 -2.33 1.07
N SER A 294 1.63 -2.32 1.56
CA SER A 294 0.54 -1.49 1.02
C SER A 294 -0.43 -1.03 2.14
N ASN A 295 -1.43 -0.22 1.78
CA ASN A 295 -2.47 0.23 2.71
C ASN A 295 -3.65 -0.75 2.84
N GLU A 296 -3.73 -1.80 2.02
CA GLU A 296 -4.90 -2.68 1.94
C GLU A 296 -4.51 -4.15 1.73
N GLY A 297 -5.38 -5.07 2.13
CA GLY A 297 -5.18 -6.51 1.91
C GLY A 297 -3.89 -7.08 2.51
N ARG A 298 -3.18 -7.92 1.76
CA ARG A 298 -1.97 -8.65 2.21
C ARG A 298 -0.83 -7.70 2.59
N GLY A 299 -0.66 -6.64 1.81
CA GLY A 299 0.39 -5.64 2.03
C GLY A 299 0.15 -4.81 3.30
N TYR A 300 -1.10 -4.65 3.72
CA TYR A 300 -1.44 -4.06 5.01
C TYR A 300 -1.04 -4.97 6.18
N VAL A 301 -1.32 -6.28 6.09
CA VAL A 301 -0.91 -7.26 7.11
C VAL A 301 0.60 -7.26 7.29
N LEU A 302 1.36 -7.32 6.19
CA LEU A 302 2.82 -7.24 6.21
C LEU A 302 3.31 -6.00 6.98
N ARG A 303 2.73 -4.85 6.64
CA ARG A 303 3.07 -3.56 7.23
C ARG A 303 2.74 -3.52 8.73
N ARG A 304 1.59 -4.07 9.14
CA ARG A 304 1.19 -4.15 10.55
C ARG A 304 2.22 -4.93 11.37
N LEU A 305 2.63 -6.11 10.90
CA LEU A 305 3.63 -6.96 11.56
C LEU A 305 4.99 -6.25 11.67
N LEU A 306 5.48 -5.68 10.57
CA LEU A 306 6.78 -4.98 10.55
C LEU A 306 6.79 -3.79 11.51
N ARG A 307 5.73 -2.98 11.51
CA ARG A 307 5.63 -1.79 12.38
C ARG A 307 5.51 -2.16 13.85
N ARG A 308 4.78 -3.24 14.18
CA ARG A 308 4.70 -3.78 15.54
C ARG A 308 6.06 -4.29 16.02
N ALA A 309 6.81 -5.01 15.19
CA ALA A 309 8.19 -5.39 15.51
C ALA A 309 9.08 -4.16 15.76
N ALA A 310 9.01 -3.14 14.91
CA ALA A 310 9.79 -1.91 15.07
C ALA A 310 9.42 -1.15 16.36
N ARG A 311 8.12 -1.11 16.74
CA ARG A 311 7.65 -0.55 18.02
C ARG A 311 8.27 -1.27 19.21
N HIS A 312 8.23 -2.61 19.23
CA HIS A 312 8.87 -3.37 20.31
C HIS A 312 10.39 -3.17 20.37
N GLY A 313 11.05 -2.95 19.22
CA GLY A 313 12.45 -2.52 19.19
C GLY A 313 12.68 -1.19 19.92
N ARG A 314 11.77 -0.21 19.77
CA ARG A 314 11.81 1.06 20.53
C ARG A 314 11.63 0.85 22.02
N LEU A 315 10.74 -0.05 22.45
CA LEU A 315 10.56 -0.40 23.87
C LEU A 315 11.83 -1.03 24.47
N LEU A 316 12.61 -1.75 23.67
CA LEU A 316 13.93 -2.27 24.06
C LEU A 316 15.06 -1.23 23.99
N GLY A 317 14.77 0.00 23.56
CA GLY A 317 15.74 1.10 23.48
C GLY A 317 16.44 1.27 22.13
N ILE A 318 16.07 0.50 21.10
CA ILE A 318 16.66 0.60 19.77
C ILE A 318 16.05 1.79 19.02
N ARG A 319 16.87 2.80 18.69
CA ARG A 319 16.43 4.03 17.99
C ARG A 319 16.71 4.08 16.48
N ARG A 320 17.44 3.10 15.96
CA ARG A 320 17.76 2.97 14.52
C ARG A 320 16.93 1.84 13.88
N PRO A 321 16.76 1.83 12.55
CA PRO A 321 16.33 0.63 11.84
C PRO A 321 17.28 -0.54 12.16
N PHE A 322 16.73 -1.72 12.43
CA PHE A 322 17.49 -2.92 12.79
C PHE A 322 16.88 -4.23 12.29
N LEU A 323 15.59 -4.25 11.92
CA LEU A 323 14.91 -5.47 11.50
C LEU A 323 15.57 -6.11 10.28
N TYR A 324 16.06 -5.29 9.35
CA TYR A 324 16.76 -5.75 8.15
C TYR A 324 18.08 -6.50 8.46
N GLU A 325 18.70 -6.28 9.63
CA GLU A 325 19.91 -7.00 10.07
C GLU A 325 19.58 -8.42 10.54
N VAL A 326 18.34 -8.66 10.96
CA VAL A 326 17.87 -9.96 11.46
C VAL A 326 17.43 -10.88 10.32
N VAL A 327 17.06 -10.31 9.16
CA VAL A 327 16.60 -11.05 7.97
C VAL A 327 17.56 -12.17 7.58
N ASP A 328 18.87 -11.91 7.58
CA ASP A 328 19.87 -12.94 7.24
C ASP A 328 19.84 -14.15 8.16
N THR A 329 19.58 -13.94 9.44
CA THR A 329 19.43 -15.03 10.40
C THR A 329 18.14 -15.80 10.14
N VAL A 330 17.05 -15.12 9.80
CA VAL A 330 15.81 -15.80 9.39
C VAL A 330 16.06 -16.66 8.15
N ILE A 331 16.76 -16.13 7.15
CA ILE A 331 17.10 -16.88 5.92
C ILE A 331 17.96 -18.10 6.26
N GLU A 332 19.01 -17.93 7.06
CA GLU A 332 19.93 -19.01 7.41
C GLU A 332 19.23 -20.19 8.10
N GLU A 333 18.31 -19.90 9.03
CA GLU A 333 17.57 -20.94 9.77
C GLU A 333 16.55 -21.69 8.89
N ASN A 334 16.18 -21.14 7.73
CA ASN A 334 15.09 -21.63 6.89
C ASN A 334 15.49 -22.04 5.46
N LYS A 335 16.70 -21.70 4.99
CA LYS A 335 17.14 -21.90 3.59
C LYS A 335 17.10 -23.34 3.09
N VAL A 336 17.17 -24.33 3.99
CA VAL A 336 17.10 -25.75 3.62
C VAL A 336 15.71 -26.14 3.13
N ALA A 337 14.66 -25.63 3.80
CA ALA A 337 13.28 -25.87 3.40
C ALA A 337 12.84 -24.91 2.28
N TYR A 338 13.38 -23.69 2.27
CA TYR A 338 12.97 -22.62 1.36
C TYR A 338 14.19 -21.96 0.70
N PRO A 339 14.77 -22.57 -0.36
CA PRO A 339 15.97 -22.06 -1.02
C PRO A 339 15.76 -20.69 -1.67
N ASP A 340 14.54 -20.39 -2.12
CA ASP A 340 14.14 -19.11 -2.73
C ASP A 340 14.43 -17.90 -1.81
N LEU A 341 14.49 -18.11 -0.49
CA LEU A 341 14.88 -17.06 0.47
C LEU A 341 16.29 -16.52 0.20
N VAL A 342 17.20 -17.38 -0.27
CA VAL A 342 18.57 -16.98 -0.63
C VAL A 342 18.56 -16.20 -1.93
N GLU A 343 17.76 -16.63 -2.91
CA GLU A 343 17.62 -15.96 -4.21
C GLU A 343 17.02 -14.57 -4.06
N HIS A 344 16.05 -14.40 -3.16
CA HIS A 344 15.35 -13.13 -2.91
C HIS A 344 15.97 -12.29 -1.79
N ARG A 345 17.11 -12.70 -1.22
CA ARG A 345 17.71 -12.07 -0.03
C ARG A 345 17.80 -10.56 -0.14
N ASP A 346 18.43 -10.05 -1.21
CA ASP A 346 18.69 -8.62 -1.35
C ASP A 346 17.39 -7.81 -1.49
N TYR A 347 16.38 -8.40 -2.15
CA TYR A 347 15.04 -7.82 -2.24
C TYR A 347 14.37 -7.75 -0.86
N ILE A 348 14.37 -8.85 -0.10
CA ILE A 348 13.76 -8.91 1.23
C ILE A 348 14.41 -7.89 2.17
N VAL A 349 15.74 -7.87 2.22
CA VAL A 349 16.51 -6.91 3.04
C VAL A 349 16.17 -5.47 2.66
N LYS A 350 16.14 -5.15 1.34
CA LYS A 350 15.79 -3.81 0.85
C LYS A 350 14.39 -3.41 1.31
N VAL A 351 13.37 -4.24 1.07
CA VAL A 351 11.97 -3.97 1.42
C VAL A 351 11.77 -3.75 2.92
N VAL A 352 12.32 -4.63 3.76
CA VAL A 352 12.23 -4.50 5.23
C VAL A 352 12.86 -3.19 5.67
N ARG A 353 14.07 -2.89 5.18
CA ARG A 353 14.80 -1.67 5.55
C ARG A 353 14.03 -0.39 5.21
N MET A 354 13.52 -0.28 3.98
CA MET A 354 12.84 0.95 3.56
C MET A 354 11.51 1.18 4.30
N GLU A 355 10.72 0.12 4.54
CA GLU A 355 9.48 0.27 5.30
C GLU A 355 9.78 0.64 6.76
N GLU A 356 10.82 0.06 7.36
CA GLU A 356 11.27 0.39 8.72
C GLU A 356 11.82 1.84 8.82
N GLU A 357 12.61 2.29 7.84
CA GLU A 357 13.11 3.67 7.75
C GLU A 357 11.98 4.68 7.52
N ARG A 358 10.99 4.34 6.69
CA ARG A 358 9.79 5.15 6.47
C ARG A 358 8.98 5.29 7.75
N PHE A 359 8.76 4.20 8.48
CA PHE A 359 8.03 4.20 9.73
C PHE A 359 8.80 4.91 10.85
N SER A 360 10.13 4.74 10.91
CA SER A 360 10.98 5.40 11.91
C SER A 360 10.89 6.93 11.86
N ARG A 361 10.61 7.52 10.69
CA ARG A 361 10.43 8.97 10.53
C ARG A 361 9.14 9.50 11.16
N THR A 362 8.13 8.66 11.32
CA THR A 362 6.80 9.08 11.81
C THR A 362 6.49 8.57 13.22
N ILE A 363 7.15 7.49 13.66
CA ILE A 363 6.84 6.84 14.93
C ILE A 363 7.11 7.74 16.14
N ASP A 364 8.24 8.45 16.18
CA ASP A 364 8.63 9.20 17.38
C ASP A 364 7.63 10.34 17.66
N SER A 365 7.30 11.14 16.64
CA SER A 365 6.31 12.22 16.73
C SER A 365 4.90 11.71 17.03
N GLY A 366 4.52 10.56 16.45
CA GLY A 366 3.21 9.95 16.68
C GLY A 366 3.08 9.37 18.09
N MET A 367 4.13 8.72 18.61
CA MET A 367 4.21 8.20 19.97
C MET A 367 4.18 9.32 21.01
N GLU A 368 4.92 10.42 20.80
CA GLU A 368 4.88 11.59 21.70
C GLU A 368 3.47 12.17 21.80
N LEU A 369 2.79 12.33 20.65
CA LEU A 369 1.41 12.82 20.64
C LEU A 369 0.46 11.84 21.33
N LEU A 370 0.51 10.55 21.01
CA LEU A 370 -0.35 9.53 21.60
C LEU A 370 -0.15 9.45 23.13
N ASN A 371 1.10 9.43 23.60
CA ASN A 371 1.41 9.45 25.03
C ASN A 371 0.87 10.71 25.70
N SER A 372 0.97 11.88 25.05
CA SER A 372 0.41 13.12 25.59
C SER A 372 -1.12 13.11 25.70
N ILE A 373 -1.79 12.33 24.86
CA ILE A 373 -3.26 12.15 24.91
C ILE A 373 -3.62 11.15 26.01
N ILE A 374 -2.91 10.03 26.10
CA ILE A 374 -3.10 9.03 27.16
C ILE A 374 -2.88 9.68 28.53
N ASP A 375 -1.81 10.46 28.70
CA ASP A 375 -1.53 11.19 29.94
C ASP A 375 -2.65 12.17 30.33
N LYS A 376 -3.39 12.73 29.35
CA LYS A 376 -4.54 13.58 29.62
C LYS A 376 -5.74 12.76 30.10
N ILE A 377 -6.04 11.66 29.40
CA ILE A 377 -7.12 10.73 29.80
C ILE A 377 -6.87 10.19 31.20
N ASP A 378 -5.62 9.83 31.52
CA ASP A 378 -5.23 9.32 32.84
C ASP A 378 -5.41 10.38 33.94
N ARG A 379 -5.10 11.65 33.63
CA ARG A 379 -5.30 12.77 34.57
C ARG A 379 -6.77 13.08 34.82
N GLU A 380 -7.68 12.73 33.92
CA GLU A 380 -9.11 13.01 34.07
C GLU A 380 -9.81 12.06 35.08
N HIS A 381 -9.13 11.04 35.61
CA HIS A 381 -9.64 10.10 36.63
C HIS A 381 -11.00 9.46 36.24
N LEU A 382 -11.19 9.23 34.95
CA LEU A 382 -12.38 8.58 34.40
C LEU A 382 -12.44 7.11 34.83
N ALA A 383 -13.65 6.57 34.99
CA ALA A 383 -13.84 5.14 35.17
C ALA A 383 -13.33 4.39 33.92
N GLU A 384 -12.85 3.14 34.08
CA GLU A 384 -12.26 2.37 32.98
C GLU A 384 -13.18 2.25 31.75
N ALA A 385 -14.50 2.12 31.98
CA ALA A 385 -15.52 2.08 30.93
C ALA A 385 -15.67 3.40 30.13
N ASP A 386 -15.25 4.53 30.72
CA ASP A 386 -15.39 5.87 30.13
C ASP A 386 -14.09 6.37 29.49
N ARG A 387 -12.97 5.63 29.64
CA ARG A 387 -11.68 5.97 29.03
C ARG A 387 -11.71 5.63 27.55
N ARG A 388 -11.87 6.64 26.70
CA ARG A 388 -11.98 6.49 25.24
C ARG A 388 -11.17 7.55 24.49
N LEU A 389 -10.39 7.11 23.50
CA LEU A 389 -9.80 7.99 22.49
C LEU A 389 -10.84 8.28 21.39
N SER A 390 -11.08 9.55 21.11
CA SER A 390 -12.03 9.97 20.07
C SER A 390 -11.52 9.70 18.65
N GLY A 391 -12.45 9.44 17.72
CA GLY A 391 -12.13 9.04 16.35
C GLY A 391 -11.46 10.15 15.54
N ASP A 392 -11.70 11.43 15.88
CA ASP A 392 -11.04 12.59 15.27
C ASP A 392 -9.56 12.68 15.65
N LEU A 393 -9.21 12.39 16.91
CA LEU A 393 -7.82 12.34 17.36
C LEU A 393 -7.08 11.14 16.76
N ALA A 394 -7.75 9.99 16.69
CA ALA A 394 -7.22 8.81 16.00
C ALA A 394 -7.04 9.06 14.49
N PHE A 395 -7.99 9.75 13.85
CA PHE A 395 -7.90 10.16 12.45
C PHE A 395 -6.75 11.14 12.24
N LYS A 396 -6.54 12.10 13.15
CA LYS A 396 -5.41 13.02 13.11
C LYS A 396 -4.07 12.31 13.25
N LEU A 397 -3.94 11.35 14.18
CA LEU A 397 -2.76 10.50 14.32
C LEU A 397 -2.45 9.77 13.01
N TYR A 398 -3.48 9.23 12.36
CA TYR A 398 -3.35 8.52 11.09
C TYR A 398 -3.03 9.44 9.89
N ASP A 399 -3.87 10.45 9.63
CA ASP A 399 -3.82 11.29 8.44
C ASP A 399 -2.69 12.32 8.49
N THR A 400 -2.49 12.97 9.63
CA THR A 400 -1.48 14.04 9.77
C THR A 400 -0.10 13.50 10.15
N PHE A 401 -0.04 12.52 11.05
CA PHE A 401 1.24 12.02 11.58
C PHE A 401 1.64 10.67 11.00
N GLY A 402 0.81 10.05 10.15
CA GLY A 402 1.09 8.74 9.55
C GLY A 402 1.18 7.61 10.58
N PHE A 403 0.61 7.81 11.78
CA PHE A 403 0.67 6.86 12.87
C PHE A 403 -0.42 5.78 12.69
N PRO A 404 -0.08 4.48 12.64
CA PRO A 404 -1.03 3.45 12.26
C PRO A 404 -2.13 3.28 13.30
N ILE A 405 -3.38 3.14 12.84
CA ILE A 405 -4.54 2.91 13.73
C ILE A 405 -4.39 1.63 14.56
N ASP A 406 -3.77 0.59 14.01
CA ASP A 406 -3.55 -0.68 14.74
C ASP A 406 -2.60 -0.53 15.91
N LEU A 407 -1.53 0.26 15.74
CA LEU A 407 -0.62 0.54 16.84
C LEU A 407 -1.29 1.43 17.88
N THR A 408 -2.10 2.39 17.44
CA THR A 408 -2.93 3.19 18.36
C THR A 408 -3.81 2.27 19.21
N ARG A 409 -4.55 1.35 18.58
CA ARG A 409 -5.40 0.38 19.28
C ARG A 409 -4.62 -0.44 20.30
N GLU A 410 -3.52 -1.05 19.87
CA GLU A 410 -2.67 -1.91 20.72
C GLU A 410 -2.12 -1.14 21.94
N ILE A 411 -1.65 0.09 21.76
CA ILE A 411 -1.12 0.93 22.85
C ILE A 411 -2.23 1.33 23.83
N LEU A 412 -3.43 1.62 23.32
CA LEU A 412 -4.58 1.99 24.15
C LEU A 412 -5.08 0.78 24.96
N GLU A 413 -5.13 -0.41 24.37
CA GLU A 413 -5.51 -1.66 25.04
C GLU A 413 -4.57 -1.99 26.20
N GLU A 414 -3.24 -1.83 26.03
CA GLU A 414 -2.25 -1.98 27.10
C GLU A 414 -2.50 -1.03 28.30
N ARG A 415 -3.26 0.05 28.10
CA ARG A 415 -3.61 1.05 29.11
C ARG A 415 -5.07 1.00 29.53
N HIS A 416 -5.83 0.02 29.06
CA HIS A 416 -7.27 -0.09 29.30
C HIS A 416 -8.05 1.15 28.83
N ILE A 417 -7.72 1.66 27.63
CA ILE A 417 -8.41 2.76 26.97
C ILE A 417 -9.03 2.22 25.68
N SER A 418 -10.31 2.53 25.44
CA SER A 418 -11.01 2.14 24.22
C SER A 418 -10.79 3.14 23.07
N LEU A 419 -10.95 2.70 21.83
CA LEU A 419 -10.87 3.54 20.63
C LEU A 419 -12.26 3.72 20.02
N ASP A 420 -12.63 4.95 19.68
CA ASP A 420 -13.82 5.24 18.89
C ASP A 420 -13.62 4.93 17.39
N GLU A 421 -13.75 3.65 17.03
CA GLU A 421 -13.55 3.18 15.66
C GLU A 421 -14.65 3.61 14.68
N ASP A 422 -15.88 3.80 15.16
CA ASP A 422 -17.01 4.19 14.31
C ASP A 422 -16.79 5.60 13.75
N SER A 423 -16.44 6.55 14.63
CA SER A 423 -16.13 7.92 14.25
C SER A 423 -14.89 7.99 13.33
N PHE A 424 -13.87 7.17 13.60
CA PHE A 424 -12.69 7.07 12.73
C PHE A 424 -13.06 6.56 11.33
N THR A 425 -13.89 5.51 11.26
CA THR A 425 -14.34 4.90 10.00
C THR A 425 -15.18 5.86 9.18
N GLN A 426 -16.05 6.65 9.83
CA GLN A 426 -16.81 7.70 9.17
C GLN A 426 -15.89 8.73 8.50
N LEU A 427 -14.89 9.26 9.23
CA LEU A 427 -13.93 10.24 8.69
C LEU A 427 -13.11 9.68 7.52
N MET A 428 -12.73 8.39 7.59
CA MET A 428 -12.05 7.68 6.49
C MET A 428 -12.94 7.55 5.25
N ASN A 429 -14.23 7.26 5.43
CA ASN A 429 -15.19 7.17 4.31
C ASN A 429 -15.43 8.53 3.65
N GLU A 430 -15.52 9.61 4.44
CA GLU A 430 -15.61 10.98 3.92
C GLU A 430 -14.37 11.39 3.12
N GLN A 431 -13.17 10.96 3.53
CA GLN A 431 -11.94 11.16 2.76
C GLN A 431 -11.96 10.37 1.43
N ARG A 432 -12.39 9.10 1.47
CA ARG A 432 -12.51 8.25 0.26
C ARG A 432 -13.53 8.79 -0.74
N GLN A 433 -14.69 9.26 -0.27
CA GLN A 433 -15.72 9.84 -1.14
C GLN A 433 -15.23 11.13 -1.82
N ARG A 434 -14.53 12.00 -1.09
CA ARG A 434 -13.88 13.19 -1.68
C ARG A 434 -12.88 12.81 -2.79
N ALA A 435 -12.09 11.75 -2.59
CA ALA A 435 -11.13 11.25 -3.58
C ALA A 435 -11.76 10.53 -4.80
N ARG A 436 -12.98 9.98 -4.66
CA ARG A 436 -13.75 9.37 -5.77
C ARG A 436 -14.47 10.43 -6.62
N ARG A 437 -15.10 11.43 -5.99
CA ARG A 437 -15.74 12.54 -6.72
C ARG A 437 -14.76 13.30 -7.61
N ALA A 438 -13.51 13.44 -7.17
CA ALA A 438 -12.43 14.02 -7.99
C ALA A 438 -12.00 13.17 -9.21
N ARG A 439 -12.39 11.88 -9.26
CA ARG A 439 -12.09 10.94 -10.37
C ARG A 439 -13.25 10.76 -11.34
N GLU A 440 -14.48 10.87 -10.87
CA GLU A 440 -15.70 10.65 -11.66
C GLU A 440 -16.02 11.80 -12.63
N GLU A 441 -15.47 13.00 -12.42
CA GLU A 441 -15.61 14.14 -13.34
C GLU A 441 -14.81 13.97 -14.67
N GLY A 442 -14.23 12.79 -14.94
CA GLY A 442 -13.20 12.59 -15.96
C GLY A 442 -13.53 11.78 -17.23
N ILE A 443 -14.49 10.84 -17.28
CA ILE A 443 -14.65 9.96 -18.47
C ILE A 443 -16.12 9.50 -18.62
N GLY A 444 -16.77 9.86 -19.72
CA GLY A 444 -18.09 9.35 -20.13
C GLY A 444 -17.94 8.27 -21.19
N ASP A 445 -18.47 7.07 -20.93
CA ASP A 445 -18.45 5.95 -21.88
C ASP A 445 -19.89 5.52 -22.25
N VAL A 446 -20.13 5.24 -23.53
CA VAL A 446 -21.44 4.88 -24.09
C VAL A 446 -21.53 3.35 -24.16
N SER A 447 -22.40 2.77 -23.31
CA SER A 447 -22.64 1.33 -23.25
C SER A 447 -23.56 0.85 -24.38
N TRP A 448 -23.07 -0.03 -25.24
CA TRP A 448 -23.88 -0.79 -26.19
C TRP A 448 -24.49 -2.02 -25.48
N LYS A 449 -25.70 -2.45 -25.84
CA LYS A 449 -26.38 -3.57 -25.17
C LYS A 449 -25.84 -4.92 -25.68
N ASP A 450 -25.29 -5.71 -24.76
CA ASP A 450 -24.64 -7.01 -25.03
C ASP A 450 -25.52 -8.05 -25.76
N ASP A 451 -26.85 -7.97 -25.61
CA ASP A 451 -27.79 -8.95 -26.18
C ASP A 451 -27.84 -8.99 -27.72
N VAL A 452 -27.56 -7.89 -28.41
CA VAL A 452 -27.68 -7.82 -29.89
C VAL A 452 -26.54 -8.56 -30.58
N LEU A 453 -25.34 -8.50 -30.01
CA LEU A 453 -24.14 -9.11 -30.55
C LEU A 453 -24.04 -10.62 -30.24
N ALA A 454 -24.69 -11.07 -29.17
CA ALA A 454 -24.79 -12.49 -28.82
C ALA A 454 -25.55 -13.32 -29.88
N SER A 455 -26.39 -12.68 -30.70
CA SER A 455 -27.14 -13.35 -31.78
C SER A 455 -26.32 -13.58 -33.06
N LEU A 456 -25.14 -12.95 -33.19
CA LEU A 456 -24.24 -13.07 -34.32
C LEU A 456 -23.22 -14.20 -34.10
N ASP A 457 -23.51 -15.40 -34.61
CA ASP A 457 -22.55 -16.52 -34.64
C ASP A 457 -21.52 -16.34 -35.78
N HIS A 458 -20.76 -15.25 -35.71
CA HIS A 458 -19.73 -14.92 -36.70
C HIS A 458 -18.40 -14.63 -36.00
N LYS A 459 -17.31 -15.21 -36.50
CA LYS A 459 -15.94 -14.97 -36.00
C LYS A 459 -15.15 -14.14 -37.01
N THR A 460 -14.72 -12.95 -36.60
CA THR A 460 -13.84 -12.10 -37.41
C THR A 460 -12.42 -12.66 -37.46
N VAL A 461 -11.84 -12.77 -38.66
CA VAL A 461 -10.44 -13.12 -38.86
C VAL A 461 -9.58 -11.85 -38.86
N PHE A 462 -8.61 -11.77 -37.96
CA PHE A 462 -7.70 -10.63 -37.88
C PHE A 462 -6.44 -10.87 -38.73
N CYS A 463 -6.19 -10.02 -39.74
CA CYS A 463 -4.98 -10.06 -40.58
C CYS A 463 -4.01 -8.88 -40.34
N GLY A 464 -4.35 -7.99 -39.40
CA GLY A 464 -3.61 -6.75 -39.14
C GLY A 464 -2.23 -6.92 -38.51
N TYR A 465 -1.78 -8.15 -38.26
CA TYR A 465 -0.38 -8.40 -37.86
C TYR A 465 0.60 -8.12 -39.00
N THR A 466 0.18 -8.36 -40.24
CA THR A 466 1.01 -8.21 -41.45
C THR A 466 0.44 -7.18 -42.41
N ASP A 467 -0.88 -7.17 -42.58
CA ASP A 467 -1.55 -6.43 -43.62
C ASP A 467 -2.20 -5.16 -43.08
N GLY A 468 -2.00 -4.03 -43.76
CA GLY A 468 -2.68 -2.78 -43.43
C GLY A 468 -3.92 -2.50 -44.27
N GLU A 469 -4.27 -3.45 -45.14
CA GLU A 469 -5.39 -3.38 -46.06
C GLU A 469 -5.83 -4.81 -46.40
N CYS A 470 -7.13 -5.08 -46.43
CA CYS A 470 -7.65 -6.35 -46.94
C CYS A 470 -8.98 -6.19 -47.66
N GLN A 471 -9.25 -7.10 -48.60
CA GLN A 471 -10.60 -7.33 -49.12
C GLN A 471 -11.39 -8.13 -48.08
N THR A 472 -12.66 -7.78 -47.90
CA THR A 472 -13.52 -8.36 -46.88
C THR A 472 -14.99 -8.23 -47.28
N ARG A 473 -15.88 -8.75 -46.44
CA ARG A 473 -17.33 -8.60 -46.58
C ARG A 473 -17.92 -8.09 -45.28
N ILE A 474 -18.94 -7.25 -45.38
CA ILE A 474 -19.68 -6.73 -44.23
C ILE A 474 -20.59 -7.84 -43.72
N ALA A 475 -20.23 -8.46 -42.60
CA ALA A 475 -20.99 -9.54 -41.98
C ALA A 475 -22.25 -9.02 -41.28
N ALA A 476 -22.14 -7.87 -40.62
CA ALA A 476 -23.26 -7.21 -39.96
C ALA A 476 -23.05 -5.70 -39.82
N ILE A 477 -24.17 -4.99 -39.73
CA ILE A 477 -24.22 -3.56 -39.42
C ILE A 477 -25.02 -3.39 -38.14
N VAL A 478 -24.51 -2.59 -37.21
CA VAL A 478 -25.19 -2.20 -35.98
C VAL A 478 -25.39 -0.69 -35.97
N ALA A 479 -26.64 -0.25 -35.86
CA ALA A 479 -27.02 1.16 -35.77
C ALA A 479 -28.04 1.32 -34.63
N ASP A 480 -27.96 2.41 -33.86
CA ASP A 480 -28.84 2.69 -32.72
C ASP A 480 -28.97 1.53 -31.71
N GLY A 481 -27.92 0.72 -31.57
CA GLY A 481 -27.87 -0.41 -30.66
C GLY A 481 -28.69 -1.63 -31.13
N ALA A 482 -29.05 -1.72 -32.41
CA ALA A 482 -29.73 -2.86 -33.04
C ALA A 482 -29.07 -3.24 -34.38
N LEU A 483 -29.34 -4.46 -34.86
CA LEU A 483 -28.91 -4.88 -36.20
C LEU A 483 -29.66 -4.08 -37.27
N ALA A 484 -28.93 -3.64 -38.28
CA ALA A 484 -29.45 -2.91 -39.42
C ALA A 484 -29.05 -3.59 -40.73
N ASP A 485 -29.87 -3.39 -41.76
CA ASP A 485 -29.58 -3.89 -43.11
C ASP A 485 -28.67 -2.93 -43.90
N ALA A 486 -28.66 -1.65 -43.53
CA ALA A 486 -27.92 -0.60 -44.22
C ALA A 486 -27.47 0.53 -43.29
N LEU A 487 -26.42 1.25 -43.70
CA LEU A 487 -26.05 2.57 -43.18
C LEU A 487 -26.05 3.58 -44.34
N GLY A 488 -26.72 4.72 -44.16
CA GLY A 488 -26.76 5.83 -45.11
C GLY A 488 -25.76 6.93 -44.77
N GLU A 489 -25.58 7.87 -45.69
CA GLU A 489 -24.64 8.98 -45.52
C GLU A 489 -24.98 9.83 -44.29
N GLY A 490 -23.99 10.05 -43.43
CA GLY A 490 -24.14 10.79 -42.18
C GLY A 490 -24.46 9.92 -40.96
N ASP A 491 -24.89 8.67 -41.15
CA ASP A 491 -25.24 7.75 -40.06
C ASP A 491 -24.00 7.28 -39.29
N THR A 492 -24.15 7.08 -37.98
CA THR A 492 -23.15 6.48 -37.11
C THR A 492 -23.52 5.05 -36.75
N GLY A 493 -22.55 4.16 -36.69
CA GLY A 493 -22.80 2.77 -36.34
C GLY A 493 -21.51 1.98 -36.16
N ALA A 494 -21.66 0.67 -36.00
CA ALA A 494 -20.55 -0.28 -35.97
C ALA A 494 -20.69 -1.32 -37.08
N LEU A 495 -19.59 -1.65 -37.74
CA LEU A 495 -19.53 -2.72 -38.74
C LEU A 495 -18.82 -3.95 -38.16
N VAL A 496 -19.33 -5.14 -38.47
CA VAL A 496 -18.63 -6.42 -38.28
C VAL A 496 -18.20 -6.94 -39.63
N LEU A 497 -16.93 -7.32 -39.77
CA LEU A 497 -16.33 -7.80 -41.02
C LEU A 497 -15.92 -9.26 -40.91
N ASP A 498 -15.91 -9.96 -42.05
CA ASP A 498 -15.42 -11.34 -42.16
C ASP A 498 -13.92 -11.42 -41.83
N THR A 499 -13.13 -10.51 -42.43
CA THR A 499 -11.69 -10.34 -42.19
C THR A 499 -11.36 -8.86 -42.00
N THR A 500 -10.43 -8.53 -41.11
CA THR A 500 -10.07 -7.11 -40.87
C THR A 500 -8.59 -6.91 -40.55
N PRO A 501 -7.96 -5.82 -41.07
CA PRO A 501 -6.66 -5.37 -40.62
C PRO A 501 -6.73 -4.49 -39.36
N PHE A 502 -7.92 -4.11 -38.89
CA PHE A 502 -8.08 -3.23 -37.74
C PHE A 502 -7.87 -4.01 -36.44
N TYR A 503 -6.88 -3.61 -35.64
CA TYR A 503 -6.72 -4.13 -34.30
C TYR A 503 -7.87 -3.62 -33.42
N ALA A 504 -8.57 -4.53 -32.75
CA ALA A 504 -9.56 -4.18 -31.74
C ALA A 504 -8.88 -3.96 -30.39
N GLU A 505 -9.29 -2.90 -29.69
CA GLU A 505 -8.73 -2.53 -28.39
C GLU A 505 -8.68 -3.73 -27.43
N SER A 506 -7.47 -4.10 -27.02
CA SER A 506 -7.21 -5.20 -26.08
C SER A 506 -5.74 -5.18 -25.61
N GLY A 507 -5.44 -5.83 -24.49
CA GLY A 507 -4.06 -5.92 -23.96
C GLY A 507 -3.41 -4.55 -23.65
N GLY A 508 -4.22 -3.52 -23.38
CA GLY A 508 -3.77 -2.14 -23.21
C GLY A 508 -3.46 -1.40 -24.50
N GLN A 509 -3.53 -2.03 -25.68
CA GLN A 509 -3.40 -1.36 -26.98
C GLN A 509 -4.75 -0.83 -27.46
N VAL A 510 -4.78 0.45 -27.84
CA VAL A 510 -5.98 1.11 -28.38
C VAL A 510 -6.36 0.57 -29.77
N GLY A 511 -7.64 0.69 -30.11
CA GLY A 511 -8.17 0.29 -31.41
C GLY A 511 -7.56 1.06 -32.59
N ASP A 512 -7.46 0.39 -33.74
CA ASP A 512 -7.09 1.02 -35.00
C ASP A 512 -8.20 1.91 -35.55
N ILE A 513 -7.79 2.90 -36.35
CA ILE A 513 -8.69 3.81 -37.08
C ILE A 513 -8.34 3.77 -38.57
N GLY A 514 -9.25 4.20 -39.43
CA GLY A 514 -9.07 4.11 -40.87
C GLY A 514 -10.37 4.22 -41.65
N THR A 515 -10.45 3.54 -42.78
CA THR A 515 -11.62 3.60 -43.67
C THR A 515 -12.03 2.21 -44.15
N ILE A 516 -13.33 2.01 -44.33
CA ILE A 516 -13.92 0.86 -45.02
C ILE A 516 -14.64 1.39 -46.25
N THR A 517 -14.27 0.90 -47.42
CA THR A 517 -14.81 1.37 -48.71
C THR A 517 -15.52 0.23 -49.45
N SER A 518 -16.63 0.55 -50.13
CA SER A 518 -17.33 -0.39 -51.02
C SER A 518 -17.80 0.37 -52.25
N GLY A 519 -17.16 0.14 -53.39
CA GLY A 519 -17.36 0.93 -54.60
C GLY A 519 -17.07 2.43 -54.36
N GLY A 520 -18.09 3.27 -54.45
CA GLY A 520 -18.00 4.72 -54.18
C GLY A 520 -18.33 5.14 -52.75
N SER A 521 -18.75 4.21 -51.90
CA SER A 521 -19.14 4.43 -50.51
C SER A 521 -17.94 4.40 -49.58
N VAL A 522 -17.90 5.30 -48.58
CA VAL A 522 -16.79 5.45 -47.62
C VAL A 522 -17.31 5.55 -46.19
N PHE A 523 -16.92 4.60 -45.36
CA PHE A 523 -17.17 4.60 -43.92
C PHE A 523 -15.87 4.91 -43.17
N GLU A 524 -15.87 5.95 -42.36
CA GLU A 524 -14.74 6.36 -41.53
C GLU A 524 -14.82 5.66 -40.17
N VAL A 525 -13.80 4.86 -39.85
CA VAL A 525 -13.66 4.16 -38.58
C VAL A 525 -12.79 5.00 -37.66
N TYR A 526 -13.34 5.45 -36.53
CA TYR A 526 -12.60 6.22 -35.53
C TYR A 526 -12.29 5.42 -34.27
N ASP A 527 -12.87 4.22 -34.10
CA ASP A 527 -12.55 3.31 -33.01
C ASP A 527 -12.82 1.84 -33.41
N CYS A 528 -12.10 0.90 -32.81
CA CYS A 528 -12.30 -0.52 -33.02
C CYS A 528 -12.24 -1.27 -31.68
N LYS A 529 -13.35 -1.91 -31.29
CA LYS A 529 -13.49 -2.59 -30.00
C LYS A 529 -13.81 -4.08 -30.19
N LYS A 530 -13.48 -4.90 -29.19
CA LYS A 530 -13.82 -6.32 -29.16
C LYS A 530 -15.11 -6.52 -28.36
N SER A 531 -16.08 -7.23 -28.93
CA SER A 531 -17.30 -7.60 -28.20
C SER A 531 -17.01 -8.70 -27.16
N PRO A 532 -17.87 -8.90 -26.15
CA PRO A 532 -17.74 -10.00 -25.18
C PRO A 532 -17.72 -11.39 -25.84
N THR A 533 -18.37 -11.53 -26.99
CA THR A 533 -18.43 -12.75 -27.81
C THR A 533 -17.30 -12.86 -28.84
N GLY A 534 -16.39 -11.88 -28.91
CA GLY A 534 -15.13 -11.94 -29.64
C GLY A 534 -15.13 -11.34 -31.05
N GLN A 535 -16.22 -10.72 -31.50
CA GLN A 535 -16.28 -9.99 -32.77
C GLN A 535 -15.58 -8.63 -32.68
N PHE A 536 -15.07 -8.16 -33.82
CA PHE A 536 -14.42 -6.86 -33.93
C PHE A 536 -15.45 -5.85 -34.44
N LEU A 537 -15.74 -4.86 -33.61
CA LEU A 537 -16.69 -3.79 -33.88
C LEU A 537 -15.93 -2.58 -34.42
N HIS A 538 -16.15 -2.25 -35.69
CA HIS A 538 -15.54 -1.09 -36.34
C HIS A 538 -16.49 0.10 -36.19
N ILE A 539 -16.26 0.94 -35.19
CA ILE A 539 -17.14 2.03 -34.79
C ILE A 539 -16.78 3.27 -35.60
N GLY A 540 -17.77 3.86 -36.23
CA GLY A 540 -17.54 4.86 -37.24
C GLY A 540 -18.76 5.64 -37.68
N ARG A 541 -18.57 6.40 -38.75
CA ARG A 541 -19.60 7.19 -39.41
C ARG A 541 -19.51 7.00 -40.92
N MET A 542 -20.67 6.93 -41.56
CA MET A 542 -20.76 6.92 -43.01
C MET A 542 -20.44 8.31 -43.56
N GLN A 543 -19.29 8.46 -44.21
CA GLN A 543 -18.83 9.75 -44.74
C GLN A 543 -19.47 10.06 -46.09
N LYS A 544 -19.69 9.04 -46.93
CA LYS A 544 -20.22 9.20 -48.29
C LYS A 544 -20.93 7.94 -48.78
N GLY A 545 -22.14 8.06 -49.32
CA GLY A 545 -22.87 6.93 -49.90
C GLY A 545 -23.54 6.03 -48.85
N SER A 546 -23.73 4.76 -49.17
CA SER A 546 -24.35 3.78 -48.27
C SER A 546 -23.66 2.42 -48.29
N LEU A 547 -23.76 1.70 -47.19
CA LEU A 547 -23.29 0.32 -47.05
C LEU A 547 -24.46 -0.60 -46.73
N LEU A 548 -24.44 -1.81 -47.29
CA LEU A 548 -25.44 -2.86 -47.04
C LEU A 548 -24.75 -4.08 -46.41
N THR A 549 -25.44 -4.75 -45.49
CA THR A 549 -25.00 -6.04 -44.96
C THR A 549 -24.81 -7.03 -46.12
N GLY A 550 -23.68 -7.76 -46.11
CA GLY A 550 -23.28 -8.70 -47.16
C GLY A 550 -22.45 -8.10 -48.30
N SER A 551 -22.24 -6.78 -48.34
CA SER A 551 -21.45 -6.14 -49.41
C SER A 551 -19.96 -6.47 -49.31
N GLU A 552 -19.30 -6.64 -50.47
CA GLU A 552 -17.83 -6.65 -50.55
C GLU A 552 -17.27 -5.26 -50.22
N ALA A 553 -16.19 -5.23 -49.45
CA ALA A 553 -15.56 -3.99 -49.00
C ALA A 553 -14.03 -4.14 -48.92
N THR A 554 -13.32 -3.02 -49.01
CA THR A 554 -11.91 -2.91 -48.70
C THR A 554 -11.75 -2.19 -47.36
N ALA A 555 -11.12 -2.85 -46.39
CA ALA A 555 -10.82 -2.30 -45.08
C ALA A 555 -9.36 -1.84 -45.05
N THR A 556 -9.08 -0.58 -44.73
CA THR A 556 -7.72 0.00 -44.74
C THR A 556 -7.47 0.78 -43.45
N VAL A 557 -6.45 0.39 -42.68
CA VAL A 557 -6.04 1.12 -41.45
C VAL A 557 -5.22 2.36 -41.78
N LEU A 558 -5.25 3.36 -40.89
CA LEU A 558 -4.37 4.52 -40.95
C LEU A 558 -2.92 4.11 -40.58
N ARG A 559 -2.18 3.62 -41.58
CA ARG A 559 -0.83 3.05 -41.42
C ARG A 559 0.15 3.89 -40.58
N PRO A 560 0.23 5.23 -40.71
CA PRO A 560 1.12 6.03 -39.86
C PRO A 560 0.79 5.93 -38.37
N ARG A 561 -0.50 5.88 -38.01
CA ARG A 561 -0.97 5.73 -36.63
C ARG A 561 -0.68 4.33 -36.12
N HIS A 562 -1.06 3.31 -36.90
CA HIS A 562 -0.82 1.90 -36.55
C HIS A 562 0.67 1.63 -36.26
N LYS A 563 1.58 2.11 -37.12
CA LYS A 563 3.03 1.99 -36.89
C LYS A 563 3.51 2.70 -35.63
N ALA A 564 2.91 3.83 -35.25
CA ALA A 564 3.26 4.53 -34.02
C ALA A 564 2.82 3.74 -32.77
N ILE A 565 1.63 3.14 -32.81
CA ILE A 565 1.12 2.23 -31.76
C ILE A 565 2.07 1.03 -31.61
N MET A 566 2.45 0.37 -32.72
CA MET A 566 3.38 -0.77 -32.70
C MET A 566 4.72 -0.44 -32.04
N ARG A 567 5.26 0.77 -32.28
CA ARG A 567 6.49 1.24 -31.62
C ARG A 567 6.30 1.38 -30.12
N ASN A 568 5.24 2.07 -29.69
CA ASN A 568 4.94 2.27 -28.28
C ASN A 568 4.65 0.95 -27.56
N HIS A 569 3.99 -0.01 -28.22
CA HIS A 569 3.78 -1.35 -27.68
C HIS A 569 5.09 -2.10 -27.48
N THR A 570 5.93 -2.16 -28.51
CA THR A 570 7.24 -2.80 -28.41
C THR A 570 8.13 -2.10 -27.36
N ALA A 571 8.00 -0.79 -27.20
CA ALA A 571 8.70 -0.06 -26.15
C ALA A 571 8.20 -0.39 -24.74
N ALA A 572 6.91 -0.71 -24.55
CA ALA A 572 6.38 -1.15 -23.26
C ALA A 572 7.06 -2.46 -22.79
N HIS A 573 7.27 -3.40 -23.71
CA HIS A 573 7.99 -4.65 -23.46
C HIS A 573 9.46 -4.39 -23.06
N LEU A 574 10.16 -3.53 -23.81
CA LEU A 574 11.54 -3.15 -23.48
C LEU A 574 11.62 -2.41 -22.14
N LEU A 575 10.64 -1.56 -21.83
CA LEU A 575 10.55 -0.84 -20.57
C LEU A 575 10.33 -1.80 -19.40
N GLN A 576 9.47 -2.81 -19.55
CA GLN A 576 9.28 -3.84 -18.55
C GLN A 576 10.58 -4.59 -18.25
N TYR A 577 11.28 -5.03 -19.30
CA TYR A 577 12.59 -5.67 -19.15
C TYR A 577 13.58 -4.76 -18.43
N ALA A 578 13.72 -3.51 -18.88
CA ALA A 578 14.66 -2.56 -18.29
C ALA A 578 14.35 -2.24 -16.83
N LEU A 579 13.07 -2.11 -16.45
CA LEU A 579 12.67 -1.91 -15.06
C LEU A 579 13.05 -3.10 -14.18
N ARG A 580 12.91 -4.33 -14.66
CA ARG A 580 13.29 -5.54 -13.91
C ARG A 580 14.80 -5.64 -13.73
N GLU A 581 15.57 -5.33 -14.76
CA GLU A 581 17.03 -5.34 -14.70
C GLU A 581 17.57 -4.28 -13.72
N VAL A 582 16.99 -3.08 -13.71
CA VAL A 582 17.47 -1.97 -12.86
C VAL A 582 16.93 -2.07 -11.43
N LEU A 583 15.63 -2.37 -11.27
CA LEU A 583 14.96 -2.30 -9.97
C LEU A 583 14.88 -3.66 -9.26
N GLY A 584 14.78 -4.76 -10.01
CA GLY A 584 14.68 -6.13 -9.50
C GLY A 584 13.47 -6.92 -10.05
N ASN A 585 13.52 -8.25 -9.85
CA ASN A 585 12.54 -9.21 -10.38
C ASN A 585 11.11 -9.08 -9.81
N HIS A 586 10.94 -8.36 -8.70
CA HIS A 586 9.64 -8.06 -8.09
C HIS A 586 8.80 -7.07 -8.89
N VAL A 587 9.38 -6.44 -9.91
CA VAL A 587 8.67 -5.56 -10.81
C VAL A 587 7.81 -6.41 -11.75
N HIS A 588 6.50 -6.24 -11.62
CA HIS A 588 5.47 -6.83 -12.45
C HIS A 588 4.57 -5.72 -12.99
N GLN A 589 4.07 -5.91 -14.21
CA GLN A 589 3.09 -5.03 -14.81
C GLN A 589 1.80 -5.04 -13.97
N ALA A 590 1.31 -3.86 -13.62
CA ALA A 590 0.05 -3.62 -12.94
C ALA A 590 -1.02 -2.99 -13.86
N GLY A 591 -0.62 -2.50 -15.04
CA GLY A 591 -1.51 -1.90 -16.03
C GLY A 591 -0.73 -1.30 -17.21
N GLN A 592 -1.39 -1.16 -18.36
CA GLN A 592 -0.79 -0.59 -19.56
C GLN A 592 -1.82 0.18 -20.39
N LEU A 593 -1.36 1.22 -21.09
CA LEU A 593 -2.05 1.85 -22.19
C LEU A 593 -1.01 2.20 -23.27
N VAL A 594 -1.24 1.80 -24.51
CA VAL A 594 -0.39 2.17 -25.64
C VAL A 594 -1.24 2.74 -26.77
N ASP A 595 -0.98 4.01 -27.10
CA ASP A 595 -1.59 4.70 -28.22
C ASP A 595 -0.51 5.21 -29.20
N ALA A 596 -0.91 5.98 -30.22
CA ALA A 596 0.03 6.49 -31.23
C ALA A 596 0.91 7.64 -30.76
N ASN A 597 0.58 8.28 -29.64
CA ASN A 597 1.26 9.44 -29.08
C ASN A 597 2.20 9.05 -27.94
N TYR A 598 1.78 8.16 -27.04
CA TYR A 598 2.53 7.76 -25.86
C TYR A 598 2.22 6.31 -25.41
N CYS A 599 3.07 5.80 -24.52
CA CYS A 599 2.88 4.60 -23.74
C CYS A 599 2.81 4.97 -22.26
N ARG A 600 1.87 4.37 -21.54
CA ARG A 600 1.73 4.41 -20.10
C ARG A 600 1.91 3.01 -19.55
N PHE A 601 2.84 2.85 -18.63
CA PHE A 601 3.18 1.56 -18.04
C PHE A 601 3.14 1.64 -16.52
N ASP A 602 2.25 0.87 -15.91
CA ASP A 602 2.09 0.78 -14.47
C ASP A 602 2.75 -0.49 -13.97
N PHE A 603 3.51 -0.39 -12.87
CA PHE A 603 4.30 -1.51 -12.36
C PHE A 603 4.38 -1.54 -10.84
N THR A 604 4.58 -2.73 -10.28
CA THR A 604 4.75 -2.94 -8.85
C THR A 604 6.12 -2.45 -8.39
N HIS A 605 6.13 -1.41 -7.56
CA HIS A 605 7.34 -0.92 -6.93
C HIS A 605 7.02 -0.15 -5.64
N PHE A 606 7.78 -0.40 -4.58
CA PHE A 606 7.48 0.07 -3.22
C PHE A 606 7.85 1.54 -2.98
N ALA A 607 8.69 2.15 -3.84
CA ALA A 607 9.20 3.51 -3.68
C ALA A 607 9.05 4.32 -4.98
N ALA A 608 9.34 5.62 -4.91
CA ALA A 608 9.54 6.41 -6.11
C ALA A 608 10.86 6.00 -6.76
N VAL A 609 10.85 5.86 -8.09
CA VAL A 609 12.08 5.56 -8.84
C VAL A 609 12.96 6.80 -8.80
N THR A 610 14.23 6.62 -8.42
CA THR A 610 15.17 7.74 -8.33
C THR A 610 15.49 8.31 -9.70
N PRO A 611 15.91 9.59 -9.80
CA PRO A 611 16.33 10.18 -11.07
C PRO A 611 17.44 9.36 -11.77
N GLU A 612 18.35 8.81 -10.99
CA GLU A 612 19.45 7.96 -11.48
C GLU A 612 18.94 6.62 -12.04
N GLU A 613 18.03 5.94 -11.31
CA GLU A 613 17.41 4.70 -11.79
C GLU A 613 16.55 4.96 -13.04
N LEU A 614 15.81 6.07 -13.10
CA LEU A 614 15.04 6.46 -14.30
C LEU A 614 15.95 6.66 -15.51
N LEU A 615 17.09 7.31 -15.32
CA LEU A 615 18.08 7.50 -16.38
C LEU A 615 18.65 6.15 -16.83
N GLN A 616 18.96 5.25 -15.91
CA GLN A 616 19.45 3.90 -16.23
C GLN A 616 18.42 3.09 -17.03
N VAL A 617 17.16 3.13 -16.63
CA VAL A 617 16.05 2.48 -17.35
C VAL A 617 15.91 3.06 -18.76
N GLU A 618 15.88 4.39 -18.89
CA GLU A 618 15.78 5.06 -20.19
C GLU A 618 16.97 4.71 -21.11
N MET A 619 18.18 4.73 -20.58
CA MET A 619 19.40 4.37 -21.33
C MET A 619 19.36 2.91 -21.77
N LEU A 620 19.01 1.98 -20.89
CA LEU A 620 18.92 0.56 -21.23
C LEU A 620 17.89 0.29 -22.33
N VAL A 621 16.72 0.92 -22.28
CA VAL A 621 15.73 0.81 -23.38
C VAL A 621 16.32 1.33 -24.70
N ASN A 622 16.99 2.48 -24.68
CA ASN A 622 17.62 3.03 -25.89
C ASN A 622 18.79 2.17 -26.38
N ASP A 623 19.58 1.56 -25.51
CA ASP A 623 20.66 0.63 -25.90
C ASP A 623 20.09 -0.62 -26.60
N LEU A 624 18.96 -1.15 -26.12
CA LEU A 624 18.25 -2.26 -26.77
C LEU A 624 17.64 -1.85 -28.13
N ILE A 625 17.20 -0.61 -28.27
CA ILE A 625 16.76 -0.04 -29.55
C ILE A 625 17.94 0.07 -30.52
N LEU A 626 19.07 0.63 -30.07
CA LEU A 626 20.29 0.82 -30.87
C LEU A 626 20.98 -0.51 -31.21
N SER A 627 20.71 -1.57 -30.46
CA SER A 627 21.18 -2.93 -30.74
C SER A 627 20.44 -3.60 -31.91
N CYS A 628 19.40 -2.97 -32.47
CA CYS A 628 18.68 -3.47 -33.65
C CYS A 628 18.17 -4.92 -33.50
N LEU A 629 17.63 -5.25 -32.33
CA LEU A 629 17.19 -6.60 -32.00
C LEU A 629 16.01 -7.03 -32.88
N PRO A 630 15.99 -8.28 -33.38
CA PRO A 630 14.83 -8.82 -34.07
C PRO A 630 13.67 -9.02 -33.08
N VAL A 631 12.46 -8.69 -33.51
CA VAL A 631 11.22 -9.03 -32.81
C VAL A 631 10.57 -10.18 -33.55
N THR A 632 10.47 -11.32 -32.88
CA THR A 632 9.91 -12.55 -33.47
C THR A 632 8.63 -12.93 -32.76
N VAL A 633 7.72 -13.56 -33.50
CA VAL A 633 6.43 -14.00 -33.01
C VAL A 633 6.29 -15.48 -33.32
N SER A 634 5.83 -16.26 -32.33
CA SER A 634 5.55 -17.68 -32.51
C SER A 634 4.31 -18.09 -31.72
N GLU A 635 3.58 -19.07 -32.26
CA GLU A 635 2.46 -19.73 -31.57
C GLU A 635 2.94 -21.07 -31.04
N MET A 636 2.69 -21.33 -29.76
CA MET A 636 3.13 -22.56 -29.08
C MET A 636 2.22 -22.90 -27.91
N SER A 637 2.43 -24.05 -27.27
CA SER A 637 1.72 -24.40 -26.04
C SER A 637 2.19 -23.56 -24.84
N GLN A 638 1.37 -23.46 -23.80
CA GLN A 638 1.75 -22.75 -22.57
C GLN A 638 3.01 -23.32 -21.91
N ASP A 639 3.20 -24.65 -21.96
CA ASP A 639 4.35 -25.31 -21.35
C ASP A 639 5.64 -25.01 -22.12
N GLU A 640 5.59 -24.99 -23.47
CA GLU A 640 6.72 -24.57 -24.31
C GLU A 640 7.08 -23.10 -24.09
N ALA A 641 6.07 -22.23 -23.94
CA ALA A 641 6.28 -20.81 -23.64
C ALA A 641 6.99 -20.62 -22.29
N LYS A 642 6.52 -21.31 -21.23
CA LYS A 642 7.16 -21.29 -19.90
C LYS A 642 8.59 -21.82 -19.95
N ALA A 643 8.85 -22.90 -20.69
CA ALA A 643 10.19 -23.45 -20.86
C ALA A 643 11.17 -22.49 -21.56
N LYS A 644 10.67 -21.59 -22.42
CA LYS A 644 11.46 -20.51 -23.03
C LYS A 644 11.68 -19.30 -22.12
N GLY A 645 11.13 -19.31 -20.91
CA GLY A 645 11.16 -18.17 -19.99
C GLY A 645 10.14 -17.08 -20.33
N ALA A 646 9.09 -17.40 -21.10
CA ALA A 646 8.04 -16.44 -21.42
C ALA A 646 7.31 -16.00 -20.14
N MET A 647 7.21 -14.70 -19.94
CA MET A 647 6.42 -14.11 -18.88
C MET A 647 4.95 -14.08 -19.28
N ALA A 648 4.10 -14.68 -18.46
CA ALA A 648 2.66 -14.49 -18.54
C ALA A 648 2.31 -13.14 -17.90
N LEU A 649 1.81 -12.22 -18.71
CA LEU A 649 1.39 -10.90 -18.28
C LEU A 649 -0.12 -10.86 -18.30
N PHE A 650 -0.72 -10.69 -17.13
CA PHE A 650 -2.16 -10.74 -16.81
C PHE A 650 -2.68 -12.04 -16.20
N SER A 651 -3.75 -11.88 -15.41
CA SER A 651 -4.71 -12.90 -14.98
C SER A 651 -5.71 -13.30 -16.08
N GLU A 652 -5.30 -13.18 -17.36
CA GLU A 652 -6.13 -13.55 -18.49
C GLU A 652 -6.16 -15.07 -18.67
N LYS A 653 -7.34 -15.62 -18.97
CA LYS A 653 -7.48 -17.03 -19.33
C LYS A 653 -6.92 -17.22 -20.73
N TYR A 654 -5.68 -17.67 -20.82
CA TYR A 654 -5.09 -18.10 -22.08
C TYR A 654 -5.66 -19.43 -22.54
N GLY A 655 -5.80 -19.60 -23.87
CA GLY A 655 -6.10 -20.90 -24.47
C GLY A 655 -4.89 -21.85 -24.43
N ASP A 656 -5.07 -23.06 -24.94
CA ASP A 656 -4.02 -24.10 -24.99
C ASP A 656 -2.84 -23.70 -25.89
N VAL A 657 -3.12 -22.90 -26.93
CA VAL A 657 -2.13 -22.30 -27.83
C VAL A 657 -2.07 -20.80 -27.56
N VAL A 658 -0.85 -20.28 -27.43
CA VAL A 658 -0.60 -18.90 -27.05
C VAL A 658 0.40 -18.24 -27.99
N ARG A 659 0.22 -16.93 -28.21
CA ARG A 659 1.10 -16.10 -29.02
C ARG A 659 2.22 -15.52 -28.15
N VAL A 660 3.46 -15.84 -28.48
CA VAL A 660 4.66 -15.39 -27.76
C VAL A 660 5.42 -14.41 -28.64
N VAL A 661 5.70 -13.23 -28.08
CA VAL A 661 6.55 -12.19 -28.67
C VAL A 661 7.91 -12.25 -27.98
N ASP A 662 8.98 -12.41 -28.77
CA ASP A 662 10.37 -12.46 -28.32
C ASP A 662 11.16 -11.32 -28.96
N ILE A 663 11.69 -10.43 -28.12
CA ILE A 663 12.54 -9.31 -28.49
C ILE A 663 14.00 -9.66 -28.17
N GLY A 664 14.70 -10.23 -29.14
CA GLY A 664 16.13 -10.53 -29.05
C GLY A 664 16.55 -11.40 -27.85
N GLY A 665 15.66 -12.25 -27.34
CA GLY A 665 15.86 -13.09 -26.14
C GLY A 665 15.90 -12.31 -24.83
N ARG A 666 15.48 -11.03 -24.83
CA ARG A 666 15.51 -10.14 -23.65
C ARG A 666 14.15 -10.04 -22.99
N SER A 667 13.13 -9.64 -23.77
CA SER A 667 11.73 -9.67 -23.36
C SER A 667 11.02 -10.77 -24.15
N ILE A 668 10.54 -11.79 -23.43
CA ILE A 668 9.78 -12.91 -23.99
C ILE A 668 8.45 -12.94 -23.26
N GLU A 669 7.37 -12.61 -23.96
CA GLU A 669 6.08 -12.30 -23.33
C GLU A 669 4.91 -12.86 -24.12
N LEU A 670 3.88 -13.31 -23.40
CA LEU A 670 2.60 -13.69 -23.97
C LEU A 670 1.82 -12.43 -24.34
N CYS A 671 1.73 -12.11 -25.64
CA CYS A 671 1.11 -10.87 -26.09
C CYS A 671 0.36 -11.04 -27.41
N GLY A 672 -0.89 -10.58 -27.42
CA GLY A 672 -1.77 -10.53 -28.60
C GLY A 672 -1.68 -9.22 -29.39
N GLY A 673 -0.81 -8.29 -29.01
CA GLY A 673 -0.67 -6.97 -29.63
C GLY A 673 0.10 -6.94 -30.94
N THR A 674 0.10 -5.77 -31.59
CA THR A 674 0.91 -5.53 -32.79
C THR A 674 2.28 -4.94 -32.42
N HIS A 675 3.34 -5.48 -33.03
CA HIS A 675 4.73 -5.13 -32.71
C HIS A 675 5.50 -4.82 -33.98
N VAL A 676 6.51 -3.96 -33.87
CA VAL A 676 7.50 -3.82 -34.95
C VAL A 676 8.30 -5.11 -35.07
N ASP A 677 8.89 -5.36 -36.23
CA ASP A 677 9.77 -6.51 -36.52
C ASP A 677 11.22 -6.31 -36.05
N ASN A 678 11.61 -5.08 -35.70
CA ASN A 678 12.95 -4.75 -35.23
C ASN A 678 12.95 -3.53 -34.30
N THR A 679 13.70 -3.60 -33.20
CA THR A 679 13.73 -2.52 -32.19
C THR A 679 14.23 -1.19 -32.73
N ALA A 680 15.07 -1.17 -33.77
CA ALA A 680 15.54 0.05 -34.42
C ALA A 680 14.38 0.91 -34.98
N LYS A 681 13.22 0.30 -35.29
CA LYS A 681 12.05 1.03 -35.80
C LYS A 681 11.35 1.89 -34.76
N LEU A 682 11.68 1.75 -33.47
CA LEU A 682 11.22 2.64 -32.40
C LEU A 682 11.83 4.05 -32.54
N GLY A 683 13.03 4.15 -33.11
CA GLY A 683 13.79 5.40 -33.18
C GLY A 683 14.50 5.67 -31.86
N LEU A 684 13.92 6.52 -31.03
CA LEU A 684 14.37 6.78 -29.65
C LEU A 684 13.21 6.57 -28.70
N PHE A 685 13.53 6.35 -27.43
CA PHE A 685 12.60 6.26 -26.32
C PHE A 685 12.90 7.37 -25.30
N LYS A 686 11.85 8.01 -24.78
CA LYS A 686 11.97 9.05 -23.76
C LYS A 686 10.91 8.88 -22.69
N ILE A 687 11.33 8.87 -21.43
CA ILE A 687 10.44 8.96 -20.27
C ILE A 687 10.04 10.44 -20.10
N LEU A 688 8.73 10.70 -20.10
CA LEU A 688 8.17 12.02 -19.85
C LEU A 688 7.99 12.26 -18.35
N LYS A 689 7.50 11.26 -17.64
CA LYS A 689 7.13 11.39 -16.23
C LYS A 689 7.09 10.05 -15.51
N GLU A 690 7.41 10.10 -14.23
CA GLU A 690 7.17 9.04 -13.26
C GLU A 690 6.21 9.55 -12.16
N SER A 691 5.27 8.71 -11.70
CA SER A 691 4.32 9.08 -10.65
C SER A 691 3.77 7.89 -9.85
N SER A 692 3.20 8.17 -8.67
CA SER A 692 2.47 7.17 -7.86
C SER A 692 1.02 7.07 -8.31
N VAL A 693 0.53 5.86 -8.57
CA VAL A 693 -0.89 5.61 -8.87
C VAL A 693 -1.64 5.12 -7.63
N ALA A 694 -1.02 4.18 -6.92
CA ALA A 694 -1.52 3.60 -5.68
C ALA A 694 -0.33 3.21 -4.77
N ALA A 695 -0.61 2.78 -3.54
CA ALA A 695 0.43 2.24 -2.67
C ALA A 695 1.05 0.99 -3.31
N GLY A 696 2.37 1.00 -3.54
CA GLY A 696 3.10 -0.10 -4.17
C GLY A 696 3.00 -0.16 -5.70
N VAL A 697 2.35 0.82 -6.35
CA VAL A 697 2.21 0.88 -7.81
C VAL A 697 2.69 2.23 -8.34
N ARG A 698 3.64 2.19 -9.27
CA ARG A 698 4.24 3.34 -9.95
C ARG A 698 3.85 3.34 -11.43
N ARG A 699 3.90 4.52 -12.06
CA ARG A 699 3.57 4.73 -13.46
C ARG A 699 4.68 5.48 -14.16
N ILE A 700 5.07 4.98 -15.32
CA ILE A 700 5.90 5.68 -16.29
C ILE A 700 5.04 6.05 -17.49
N GLU A 701 5.14 7.31 -17.90
CA GLU A 701 4.64 7.80 -19.19
C GLU A 701 5.84 8.07 -20.09
N ALA A 702 5.83 7.52 -21.30
CA ALA A 702 6.95 7.58 -22.22
C ALA A 702 6.49 7.70 -23.68
N VAL A 703 7.38 8.18 -24.55
CA VAL A 703 7.13 8.38 -25.97
C VAL A 703 8.23 7.77 -26.83
N THR A 704 7.90 7.41 -28.07
CA THR A 704 8.86 6.90 -29.06
C THR A 704 8.83 7.66 -30.37
N GLY A 705 9.91 7.54 -31.14
CA GLY A 705 10.00 8.02 -32.53
C GLY A 705 9.60 9.49 -32.69
N ARG A 706 8.52 9.75 -33.43
CA ARG A 706 8.02 11.12 -33.66
C ARG A 706 7.53 11.82 -32.38
N GLY A 707 7.11 11.06 -31.37
CA GLY A 707 6.73 11.61 -30.07
C GLY A 707 7.93 12.21 -29.35
N VAL A 708 9.11 11.57 -29.45
CA VAL A 708 10.37 12.10 -28.91
C VAL A 708 10.76 13.39 -29.63
N LEU A 709 10.69 13.42 -30.96
CA LEU A 709 10.99 14.64 -31.73
C LEU A 709 10.08 15.80 -31.35
N ARG A 710 8.78 15.54 -31.16
CA ARG A 710 7.83 16.57 -30.71
C ARG A 710 8.21 17.09 -29.32
N HIS A 711 8.52 16.19 -28.39
CA HIS A 711 8.91 16.56 -27.04
C HIS A 711 10.20 17.39 -27.00
N ILE A 712 11.21 17.04 -27.82
CA ILE A 712 12.44 17.83 -27.95
C ILE A 712 12.13 19.24 -28.45
N ASN A 713 11.32 19.38 -29.51
CA ASN A 713 10.95 20.68 -30.04
C ASN A 713 10.20 21.54 -29.01
N GLU A 714 9.24 20.95 -28.26
CA GLU A 714 8.50 21.64 -27.20
C GLU A 714 9.43 22.14 -26.07
N LEU A 715 10.44 21.34 -25.69
CA LEU A 715 11.45 21.74 -24.72
C LEU A 715 12.33 22.88 -25.27
N GLU A 716 12.79 22.78 -26.51
CA GLU A 716 13.60 23.82 -27.16
C GLU A 716 12.83 25.14 -27.29
N GLU A 717 11.56 25.10 -27.72
CA GLU A 717 10.69 26.28 -27.80
C GLU A 717 10.54 26.95 -26.44
N THR A 718 10.29 26.15 -25.39
CA THR A 718 10.16 26.66 -24.02
C THR A 718 11.46 27.30 -23.53
N GLN A 719 12.60 26.63 -23.74
CA GLN A 719 13.91 27.13 -23.33
C GLN A 719 14.29 28.42 -24.07
N ASN A 720 14.02 28.49 -25.37
CA ASN A 720 14.25 29.68 -26.18
C ASN A 720 13.36 30.85 -25.73
N ALA A 721 12.07 30.61 -25.46
CA ALA A 721 11.16 31.62 -24.92
C ALA A 721 11.65 32.16 -23.56
N CYS A 722 12.14 31.30 -22.67
CA CYS A 722 12.75 31.73 -21.41
C CYS A 722 14.01 32.58 -21.63
N ALA A 723 14.87 32.20 -22.58
CA ALA A 723 16.09 32.92 -22.90
C ALA A 723 15.79 34.32 -23.45
N GLU A 724 14.77 34.46 -24.30
CA GLU A 724 14.30 35.74 -24.82
C GLU A 724 13.75 36.64 -23.70
N LEU A 725 12.89 36.12 -22.83
CA LEU A 725 12.32 36.87 -21.71
C LEU A 725 13.40 37.40 -20.76
N LEU A 726 14.45 36.62 -20.52
CA LEU A 726 15.57 36.98 -19.66
C LEU A 726 16.70 37.73 -20.38
N LYS A 727 16.58 37.94 -21.70
CA LYS A 727 17.62 38.52 -22.55
C LYS A 727 18.98 37.82 -22.34
N ALA A 728 18.94 36.48 -22.31
CA ALA A 728 20.13 35.64 -22.28
C ALA A 728 20.76 35.59 -23.69
N SER A 729 22.09 35.51 -23.78
CA SER A 729 22.78 35.40 -25.07
C SER A 729 22.76 33.98 -25.63
N GLY A 730 22.38 33.00 -24.82
CA GLY A 730 22.14 31.61 -25.19
C GLY A 730 21.57 30.82 -24.02
N LEU A 731 21.19 29.56 -24.27
CA LEU A 731 20.57 28.68 -23.26
C LEU A 731 21.50 28.39 -22.07
N SER A 732 22.82 28.34 -22.29
CA SER A 732 23.81 28.15 -21.22
C SER A 732 23.83 29.30 -20.20
N ASP A 733 23.40 30.49 -20.60
CA ASP A 733 23.44 31.69 -19.75
C ASP A 733 22.18 31.84 -18.88
N LEU A 734 21.15 31.03 -19.13
CA LEU A 734 19.87 31.07 -18.41
C LEU A 734 20.07 30.99 -16.88
N PRO A 735 20.82 30.02 -16.31
CA PRO A 735 20.99 29.93 -14.86
C PRO A 735 21.64 31.18 -14.25
N ALA A 736 22.62 31.76 -14.95
CA ALA A 736 23.29 32.98 -14.50
C ALA A 736 22.35 34.19 -14.52
N LYS A 737 21.53 34.34 -15.58
CA LYS A 737 20.52 35.40 -15.68
C LYS A 737 19.44 35.28 -14.60
N ILE A 738 18.97 34.07 -14.32
CA ILE A 738 18.00 33.80 -13.25
C ILE A 738 18.59 34.17 -11.90
N THR A 739 19.83 33.77 -11.63
CA THR A 739 20.53 34.07 -10.38
C THR A 739 20.71 35.57 -10.19
N ALA A 740 21.10 36.29 -11.25
CA ALA A 740 21.22 37.75 -11.23
C ALA A 740 19.87 38.43 -10.94
N LEU A 741 18.79 38.00 -11.60
CA LEU A 741 17.45 38.53 -11.37
C LEU A 741 16.98 38.30 -9.92
N GLN A 742 17.21 37.11 -9.36
CA GLN A 742 16.88 36.80 -7.96
C GLN A 742 17.69 37.66 -6.98
N SER A 743 18.97 37.91 -7.27
CA SER A 743 19.80 38.80 -6.47
C SER A 743 19.29 40.24 -6.52
N ASP A 744 18.99 40.74 -7.72
CA ASP A 744 18.45 42.09 -7.93
C ASP A 744 17.11 42.27 -7.20
N LEU A 745 16.21 41.29 -7.26
CA LEU A 745 14.93 41.32 -6.53
C LEU A 745 15.15 41.47 -5.02
N LYS A 746 16.06 40.67 -4.45
CA LYS A 746 16.38 40.72 -3.02
C LYS A 746 17.02 42.04 -2.61
N ASP A 747 17.86 42.63 -3.46
CA ASP A 747 18.48 43.92 -3.19
C ASP A 747 17.49 45.08 -3.33
N ARG A 748 16.53 45.00 -4.26
CA ARG A 748 15.43 45.96 -4.35
C ARG A 748 14.51 45.90 -3.13
N GLU A 749 14.17 44.72 -2.65
CA GLU A 749 13.41 44.56 -1.39
C GLU A 749 14.13 45.22 -0.21
N ARG A 750 15.44 44.98 -0.06
CA ARG A 750 16.26 45.65 0.97
C ARG A 750 16.27 47.16 0.84
N GLN A 751 16.35 47.69 -0.38
CA GLN A 751 16.30 49.14 -0.63
C GLN A 751 14.93 49.72 -0.26
N ILE A 752 13.83 49.04 -0.60
CA ILE A 752 12.47 49.44 -0.24
C ILE A 752 12.30 49.50 1.27
N ASP A 753 12.79 48.49 2.00
CA ASP A 753 12.76 48.46 3.46
C ASP A 753 13.57 49.62 4.07
N ALA A 754 14.79 49.86 3.57
CA ALA A 754 15.64 50.94 4.03
C ALA A 754 15.04 52.34 3.76
N MET A 755 14.45 52.55 2.58
CA MET A 755 13.75 53.79 2.25
C MET A 755 12.51 54.00 3.13
N SER A 756 11.73 52.94 3.36
CA SER A 756 10.56 52.98 4.25
C SER A 756 10.94 53.35 5.68
N GLN A 757 12.04 52.80 6.21
CA GLN A 757 12.57 53.16 7.52
C GLN A 757 13.02 54.63 7.59
N LYS A 758 13.71 55.13 6.55
CA LYS A 758 14.13 56.55 6.48
C LYS A 758 12.93 57.50 6.43
N LEU A 759 11.91 57.19 5.63
CA LEU A 759 10.68 57.98 5.54
C LEU A 759 9.96 58.06 6.91
N ALA A 760 9.83 56.93 7.60
CA ALA A 760 9.24 56.88 8.93
C ALA A 760 10.04 57.71 9.95
N SER A 761 11.38 57.64 9.91
CA SER A 761 12.25 58.42 10.80
C SER A 761 12.18 59.93 10.56
N ASN A 762 11.99 60.38 9.32
CA ASN A 762 11.85 61.81 9.00
C ASN A 762 10.49 62.38 9.45
N GLN A 763 9.41 61.60 9.28
CA GLN A 763 8.07 62.01 9.76
C GLN A 763 8.06 62.19 11.29
N ILE A 764 8.80 61.37 12.04
CA ILE A 764 8.94 61.51 13.49
C ILE A 764 9.50 62.86 13.94
N GLN A 765 10.57 63.36 13.31
CA GLN A 765 11.18 64.61 13.74
C GLN A 765 10.21 65.78 13.65
N GLY A 766 9.37 65.80 12.59
CA GLY A 766 8.29 66.77 12.44
C GLY A 766 7.17 66.61 13.48
N LEU A 767 6.87 65.39 13.91
CA LEU A 767 5.84 65.11 14.94
C LEU A 767 6.26 65.58 16.34
N PHE A 768 7.54 65.41 16.72
CA PHE A 768 8.04 65.90 18.01
C PHE A 768 8.09 67.44 18.09
N ALA A 769 8.26 68.13 16.97
CA ALA A 769 8.26 69.60 16.93
C ALA A 769 6.87 70.21 17.28
N ASN A 770 5.79 69.46 17.03
CA ASN A 770 4.40 69.88 17.26
C ASN A 770 3.76 69.23 18.50
N ALA A 771 4.57 68.72 19.44
CA ALA A 771 4.09 68.04 20.63
C ALA A 771 3.28 68.98 21.54
N LYS A 772 2.09 68.55 22.00
CA LYS A 772 1.26 69.32 22.92
C LYS A 772 1.64 69.03 24.37
N GLU A 773 1.74 70.05 25.21
CA GLU A 773 2.01 69.85 26.64
C GLU A 773 0.70 69.65 27.43
N ILE A 774 0.67 68.59 28.25
CA ILE A 774 -0.50 68.18 29.04
C ILE A 774 0.00 67.74 30.42
N GLY A 775 -0.32 68.48 31.48
CA GLY A 775 0.08 68.12 32.85
C GLY A 775 1.61 67.97 33.03
N GLY A 776 2.41 68.73 32.28
CA GLY A 776 3.87 68.62 32.27
C GLY A 776 4.44 67.40 31.53
N VAL A 777 3.63 66.74 30.70
CA VAL A 777 4.03 65.66 29.77
C VAL A 777 3.78 66.13 28.33
N ARG A 778 4.77 65.97 27.44
CA ARG A 778 4.61 66.27 26.00
C ARG A 778 3.97 65.08 25.29
N LEU A 779 2.80 65.29 24.69
CA LEU A 779 2.10 64.31 23.88
C LEU A 779 2.40 64.51 22.39
N VAL A 780 2.84 63.44 21.75
CA VAL A 780 3.07 63.36 20.30
C VAL A 780 2.02 62.43 19.70
N THR A 781 1.29 62.89 18.71
CA THR A 781 0.30 62.10 17.98
C THR A 781 0.64 62.05 16.50
N GLY A 782 0.62 60.88 15.88
CA GLY A 782 0.88 60.74 14.44
C GLY A 782 0.09 59.59 13.81
N SER A 783 -0.39 59.81 12.58
CA SER A 783 -1.11 58.80 11.81
C SER A 783 -0.33 58.45 10.54
N PHE A 784 -0.22 57.15 10.26
CA PHE A 784 0.52 56.58 9.14
C PHE A 784 -0.41 55.67 8.34
N ASN A 785 -0.13 55.48 7.05
CA ASN A 785 -0.84 54.54 6.20
C ASN A 785 0.04 53.30 5.95
N ASP A 786 -0.55 52.12 6.06
CA ASP A 786 0.07 50.80 5.77
C ASP A 786 1.42 50.51 6.45
N ALA A 787 1.73 51.20 7.55
CA ALA A 787 2.92 50.93 8.33
C ALA A 787 2.79 49.62 9.10
N ARG A 788 3.79 48.73 9.00
CA ARG A 788 3.83 47.47 9.75
C ARG A 788 3.95 47.74 11.26
N PRO A 789 3.40 46.87 12.14
CA PRO A 789 3.49 47.04 13.60
C PRO A 789 4.92 47.18 14.13
N ASP A 790 5.90 46.50 13.53
CA ASP A 790 7.30 46.62 13.93
C ASP A 790 7.88 48.00 13.64
N ALA A 791 7.45 48.63 12.54
CA ALA A 791 7.82 50.00 12.22
C ALA A 791 7.26 50.94 13.31
N LEU A 792 5.96 50.83 13.64
CA LEU A 792 5.36 51.63 14.71
C LEU A 792 6.10 51.45 16.04
N ARG A 793 6.44 50.23 16.45
CA ARG A 793 7.20 49.99 17.69
C ARG A 793 8.55 50.69 17.68
N ALA A 794 9.30 50.57 16.59
CA ALA A 794 10.57 51.27 16.43
C ALA A 794 10.40 52.80 16.52
N LEU A 795 9.28 53.34 16.01
CA LEU A 795 8.94 54.76 16.18
C LEU A 795 8.63 55.10 17.65
N GLY A 796 7.87 54.25 18.35
CA GLY A 796 7.56 54.40 19.76
C GLY A 796 8.79 54.34 20.67
N ASP A 797 9.77 53.49 20.34
CA ASP A 797 11.02 53.38 21.09
C ASP A 797 11.82 54.69 21.08
N LYS A 798 11.74 55.49 20.01
CA LYS A 798 12.32 56.84 19.96
C LYS A 798 11.68 57.82 20.93
N ALA A 799 10.40 57.64 21.28
CA ALA A 799 9.78 58.41 22.35
C ALA A 799 10.26 57.96 23.73
N LYS A 800 10.54 56.67 23.91
CA LYS A 800 11.05 56.09 25.16
C LYS A 800 12.49 56.50 25.48
N GLU A 801 13.30 56.72 24.45
CA GLU A 801 14.69 57.18 24.55
C GLU A 801 14.83 58.64 25.02
N ARG A 802 13.75 59.43 25.05
CA ARG A 802 13.80 60.83 25.50
C ARG A 802 13.95 60.95 27.01
N GLU A 803 14.81 61.87 27.45
CA GLU A 803 14.97 62.21 28.87
C GLU A 803 13.78 63.03 29.41
N GLU A 804 13.16 63.84 28.56
CA GLU A 804 11.97 64.61 28.92
C GLU A 804 10.74 63.72 29.06
N ALA A 805 9.74 64.16 29.83
CA ALA A 805 8.47 63.46 29.96
C ALA A 805 7.66 63.53 28.67
N VAL A 806 7.83 62.52 27.80
CA VAL A 806 7.16 62.40 26.50
C VAL A 806 6.32 61.11 26.41
N VAL A 807 5.16 61.22 25.74
CA VAL A 807 4.28 60.12 25.35
C VAL A 807 4.00 60.24 23.86
N ALA A 808 4.21 59.17 23.10
CA ALA A 808 3.82 59.06 21.71
C ALA A 808 2.61 58.14 21.57
N VAL A 809 1.60 58.59 20.83
CA VAL A 809 0.46 57.79 20.39
C VAL A 809 0.45 57.79 18.86
N LEU A 810 0.70 56.64 18.25
CA LEU A 810 0.88 56.49 16.81
C LEU A 810 -0.14 55.53 16.24
N THR A 811 -0.70 55.84 15.07
CA THR A 811 -1.68 54.99 14.38
C THR A 811 -1.17 54.56 13.02
N SER A 812 -1.47 53.33 12.61
CA SER A 812 -1.28 52.85 11.23
C SER A 812 -2.61 52.34 10.70
N VAL A 813 -3.12 52.93 9.64
CA VAL A 813 -4.36 52.50 8.97
C VAL A 813 -3.99 51.70 7.73
N GLY A 814 -4.41 50.44 7.66
CA GLY A 814 -4.33 49.64 6.44
C GLY A 814 -5.72 49.24 5.93
N GLU A 815 -5.78 48.51 4.81
CA GLU A 815 -7.03 48.26 4.08
C GLU A 815 -8.17 47.63 4.90
N LYS A 816 -7.85 46.76 5.87
CA LYS A 816 -8.85 46.01 6.66
C LYS A 816 -8.74 46.19 8.17
N LYS A 817 -7.65 46.77 8.64
CA LYS A 817 -7.35 46.91 10.07
C LYS A 817 -6.46 48.10 10.32
N ALA A 818 -6.64 48.72 11.48
CA ALA A 818 -5.76 49.75 11.98
C ALA A 818 -5.10 49.31 13.27
N THR A 819 -3.88 49.80 13.50
CA THR A 819 -3.08 49.56 14.68
C THR A 819 -2.85 50.87 15.41
N ILE A 820 -2.99 50.88 16.73
CA ILE A 820 -2.72 52.02 17.61
C ILE A 820 -1.61 51.60 18.57
N LEU A 821 -0.56 52.40 18.67
CA LEU A 821 0.57 52.21 19.59
C LEU A 821 0.64 53.40 20.55
N ALA A 822 0.93 53.13 21.83
CA ALA A 822 1.37 54.14 22.78
C ALA A 822 2.72 53.75 23.37
N ALA A 823 3.64 54.72 23.48
CA ALA A 823 4.95 54.53 24.10
C ALA A 823 5.32 55.76 24.94
N ALA A 824 5.91 55.54 26.12
CA ALA A 824 6.22 56.61 27.08
C ALA A 824 7.67 56.52 27.58
N SER A 825 8.31 57.69 27.65
CA SER A 825 9.62 57.89 28.32
C SER A 825 9.57 57.52 29.81
N LYS A 826 10.72 57.21 30.39
CA LYS A 826 10.84 56.94 31.84
C LYS A 826 10.31 58.12 32.69
N SER A 827 10.59 59.35 32.28
CA SER A 827 10.14 60.56 32.96
C SER A 827 8.63 60.77 32.88
N ALA A 828 7.96 60.33 31.80
CA ALA A 828 6.50 60.36 31.70
C ALA A 828 5.85 59.29 32.61
N LEU A 829 6.45 58.11 32.73
CA LEU A 829 5.98 57.06 33.66
C LEU A 829 6.05 57.51 35.12
N ALA A 830 7.14 58.19 35.49
CA ALA A 830 7.30 58.76 36.83
C ALA A 830 6.22 59.80 37.19
N LYS A 831 5.59 60.42 36.17
CA LYS A 831 4.45 61.34 36.32
C LYS A 831 3.09 60.65 36.30
N GLY A 832 3.03 59.31 36.32
CA GLY A 832 1.78 58.55 36.41
C GLY A 832 1.18 58.07 35.09
N VAL A 833 1.87 58.27 33.96
CA VAL A 833 1.39 57.76 32.65
C VAL A 833 1.45 56.23 32.60
N HIS A 834 0.43 55.60 32.01
CA HIS A 834 0.42 54.16 31.74
C HIS A 834 -0.10 53.85 30.32
N CYS A 835 0.80 53.49 29.40
CA CYS A 835 0.50 53.18 28.00
C CYS A 835 -0.55 52.07 27.83
N GLY A 836 -0.46 50.99 28.61
CA GLY A 836 -1.46 49.91 28.58
C GLY A 836 -2.90 50.37 28.89
N LYS A 837 -3.09 51.30 29.83
CA LYS A 837 -4.42 51.88 30.14
C LYS A 837 -4.87 52.84 29.04
N LEU A 838 -3.93 53.63 28.51
CA LEU A 838 -4.19 54.59 27.44
C LEU A 838 -4.65 53.87 26.16
N ILE A 839 -3.99 52.77 25.80
CA ILE A 839 -4.36 51.96 24.64
C ILE A 839 -5.72 51.29 24.81
N LYS A 840 -6.02 50.73 25.99
CA LYS A 840 -7.36 50.15 26.25
C LYS A 840 -8.47 51.19 26.06
N ALA A 841 -8.26 52.41 26.54
CA ALA A 841 -9.24 53.49 26.38
C ALA A 841 -9.37 53.93 24.90
N LEU A 842 -8.25 54.08 24.19
CA LEU A 842 -8.24 54.47 22.77
C LEU A 842 -8.88 53.42 21.86
N THR A 843 -8.56 52.13 22.06
CA THR A 843 -9.12 51.06 21.23
C THR A 843 -10.60 50.84 21.49
N ALA A 844 -11.07 51.06 22.73
CA ALA A 844 -12.50 50.95 23.07
C ALA A 844 -13.37 51.94 22.28
N LEU A 845 -12.87 53.13 21.96
CA LEU A 845 -13.59 54.14 21.17
C LEU A 845 -13.88 53.68 19.73
N VAL A 846 -13.05 52.77 19.21
CA VAL A 846 -13.08 52.27 17.83
C VAL A 846 -13.40 50.78 17.78
N GLY A 847 -14.05 50.21 18.80
CA GLY A 847 -14.44 48.78 18.79
C GLY A 847 -13.25 47.80 18.72
N GLY A 848 -12.05 48.25 19.06
CA GLY A 848 -10.82 47.46 19.06
C GLY A 848 -10.43 46.97 20.45
N SER A 849 -9.40 46.13 20.50
CA SER A 849 -8.78 45.70 21.75
C SER A 849 -7.27 45.89 21.70
N GLY A 850 -6.67 46.13 22.87
CA GLY A 850 -5.25 46.38 22.99
C GLY A 850 -4.77 46.26 24.43
N GLY A 851 -3.46 46.14 24.59
CA GLY A 851 -2.83 45.98 25.88
C GLY A 851 -1.31 46.02 25.79
N GLY A 852 -0.66 46.09 26.94
CA GLY A 852 0.79 46.14 27.03
C GLY A 852 1.28 46.65 28.36
N LYS A 853 2.59 46.89 28.42
CA LYS A 853 3.30 47.34 29.61
C LYS A 853 3.01 48.82 29.89
N PRO A 854 3.37 49.32 31.09
CA PRO A 854 3.24 50.75 31.40
C PRO A 854 3.98 51.66 30.41
N ASP A 855 5.13 51.22 29.89
CA ASP A 855 6.03 51.99 29.02
C ASP A 855 5.76 51.82 27.51
N SER A 856 5.05 50.77 27.11
CA SER A 856 4.68 50.52 25.72
C SER A 856 3.50 49.56 25.61
N ALA A 857 2.51 49.93 24.80
CA ALA A 857 1.33 49.11 24.54
C ALA A 857 0.82 49.31 23.13
N MET A 858 0.10 48.31 22.61
CA MET A 858 -0.43 48.34 21.26
C MET A 858 -1.79 47.64 21.19
N GLY A 859 -2.61 48.05 20.23
CA GLY A 859 -3.91 47.46 19.99
C GLY A 859 -4.34 47.59 18.54
N GLY A 860 -5.36 46.83 18.17
CA GLY A 860 -5.89 46.78 16.81
C GLY A 860 -7.40 47.01 16.77
N THR A 861 -7.88 47.53 15.64
CA THR A 861 -9.31 47.65 15.34
C THR A 861 -9.59 47.33 13.86
N ALA A 862 -10.80 46.85 13.57
CA ALA A 862 -11.34 46.75 12.22
C ALA A 862 -12.06 48.05 11.75
N GLU A 863 -12.40 48.96 12.67
CA GLU A 863 -13.08 50.23 12.41
C GLU A 863 -12.08 51.31 11.94
N ILE A 864 -11.50 51.09 10.75
CA ILE A 864 -10.38 51.90 10.22
C ILE A 864 -10.70 53.40 10.08
N PHE A 865 -11.96 53.77 9.81
CA PHE A 865 -12.37 55.15 9.56
C PHE A 865 -12.48 56.02 10.82
N ARG A 866 -12.49 55.40 12.01
CA ARG A 866 -12.69 56.11 13.29
C ARG A 866 -11.39 56.26 14.08
N VAL A 867 -10.27 55.84 13.51
CA VAL A 867 -8.96 55.83 14.17
C VAL A 867 -8.46 57.26 14.45
N ASP A 868 -8.74 58.20 13.55
CA ASP A 868 -8.41 59.61 13.75
C ASP A 868 -9.24 60.23 14.89
N GLU A 869 -10.50 59.78 15.09
CA GLU A 869 -11.33 60.19 16.24
C GLU A 869 -10.72 59.71 17.56
N ALA A 870 -10.25 58.46 17.61
CA ALA A 870 -9.54 57.95 18.77
C ALA A 870 -8.25 58.73 19.04
N LEU A 871 -7.45 58.99 17.99
CA LEU A 871 -6.20 59.75 18.14
C LEU A 871 -6.46 61.17 18.65
N ALA A 872 -7.54 61.82 18.22
CA ALA A 872 -7.96 63.15 18.70
C ALA A 872 -8.34 63.17 20.19
N LYS A 873 -8.73 62.02 20.77
CA LYS A 873 -9.06 61.86 22.19
C LYS A 873 -7.86 61.54 23.08
N ALA A 874 -6.69 61.25 22.50
CA ALA A 874 -5.47 60.98 23.26
C ALA A 874 -5.09 62.09 24.28
N PRO A 875 -5.25 63.40 23.98
CA PRO A 875 -5.00 64.47 24.96
C PRO A 875 -5.88 64.40 26.22
N GLU A 876 -7.19 64.19 26.03
CA GLU A 876 -8.16 64.13 27.13
C GLU A 876 -7.88 62.93 28.03
N LEU A 877 -7.67 61.75 27.42
CA LEU A 877 -7.37 60.51 28.13
C LEU A 877 -6.02 60.55 28.86
N LEU A 878 -5.03 61.23 28.30
CA LEU A 878 -3.75 61.45 28.98
C LEU A 878 -3.93 62.39 30.19
N ALA A 879 -4.69 63.47 30.04
CA ALA A 879 -4.98 64.39 31.14
C ALA A 879 -5.75 63.71 32.29
N GLU A 880 -6.66 62.78 31.99
CA GLU A 880 -7.36 61.99 33.01
C GLU A 880 -6.44 61.07 33.81
N GLN A 881 -5.40 60.50 33.18
CA GLN A 881 -4.40 59.71 33.90
C GLN A 881 -3.56 60.57 34.85
N LEU A 882 -3.22 61.79 34.43
CA LEU A 882 -2.39 62.72 35.20
C LEU A 882 -3.16 63.48 36.31
N LYS A 883 -4.50 63.40 36.35
CA LYS A 883 -5.35 64.01 37.39
C LYS A 883 -5.62 63.10 38.59
N LYS A 884 -5.25 61.83 38.53
CA LYS A 884 -5.40 60.87 39.63
C LYS A 884 -4.15 60.89 40.50
N ASP A 885 -4.03 61.93 41.32
CA ASP A 885 -3.34 61.87 42.62
C ASP A 885 -4.39 61.84 43.74
#